data_AF-A0A936CAK1-F1
#
_entry.id   AF-A0A936CAK1-F1
#
_cell.length_a   1.000
_cell.length_b   1.000
_cell.length_c   1.000
_cell.angle_alpha   90.00
_cell.angle_beta   90.00
_cell.angle_gamma   90.00
#
_symmetry.space_group_name_H-M   'P 1'
#
loop_
_entity.id
_entity.type
_entity.pdbx_description
1 polymer ?
#
loop_
_entity_poly.entity_id
_entity_poly.type
_entity_poly.pdbx_seq_one_letter_code
_entity_poly.pdbx_strand_id
1 'polypeptide(L)'
;MVHRTLSIVLSGLLACGSALPLPAQRRVPADGGATASLGQPVHWQWTLGAATGVRTQPGDEAAVTEGRVGVYRELLNRSLGLGGLQVEGYSGSRDTRPRNGVRVAFFSPFLRLGVGADYDFGDRQLHHLYTLVHPVRRGGIFHDGSMLRLDFEPGSGRAFMVGIEKPVFRRIPLGTTRPKADVVAMRDRRPPAVTLPADSQAIRAALATAREAALSVQRLCVPWLDHRAVTRSDAMVVARLNTIKRSMAGSGDAGSGIPIERETRRLHASVEQAFSLAIDTSGGARAVATEAGRRVAQRAREILLDEVLIPYDRLLGQEKEEDTTREFAVLARGIFARWVVVESGLSPAAGEAAQAVFSEVLSIVEAARAAARRDWGASRYVWLPLQLAIRPEEHDTQDELDALVARATHEPFTDGNAVSYVINEQFQYQLSRTIRAARDYHVLWVHDVRGVDDRGDPDEMTYRHVLRSYLAAMIARVRAYDSTGRFPVYMIILDEWFYEVNKTRLWFDLLEDPTRRRVHLPARFSAWEDSLGAAQDSLRAAIARSSLLTAQRRQYGEGWLRNLVKVHVSITNASDPSFWSWRVAQWFPFPDNWMRDHRKLVFYDISEDDLYRGEALFTGSGVGEHYASTAWEDRSLLVRGPVTVALKSAARALMLKQGIPAERIPPALAPRPRALDYDAQVARAAADNPRPLRAVMLQNNTGFDEKSINIAKAVLYTLMPAGSVIKVPDSLWNSTFWGSALLGCSLRGVRVLVIAPALANAPARAFGSMIRNREMLWRLASASQVLAPEIAASGGLLKVGVYASEFSVTDIPGKVRSVRRTLQQHAWLRELFDYPASVYPGLDSLAAALDSLPSLPDTVPDFEAHGAPRLHLKANFFASREAWSALGLYEWVPMTRDFVQRRMSQVERRSTAVSSFQEYPDALIDVGGDVMQRWYDSRTPEQRARVVFYTMLGSHNQNDRSFVSDGEDAIILSHWPAVIPYLDLISIIGQSRWIDDPKELDAFLPQHSDVVVRLAHWFKVIF
;
A
#
# COMPACT_ATOMS: atom_id res chain seq x y z
N MET A 1 -45.49 20.52 -22.26
CA MET A 1 -44.89 19.57 -23.22
C MET A 1 -43.49 19.14 -22.81
N VAL A 2 -42.60 20.06 -22.42
CA VAL A 2 -41.22 19.82 -21.92
C VAL A 2 -41.12 18.73 -20.84
N HIS A 3 -42.07 18.66 -19.90
CA HIS A 3 -42.07 17.66 -18.82
C HIS A 3 -42.32 16.22 -19.29
N ARG A 4 -43.11 16.01 -20.36
CA ARG A 4 -43.43 14.68 -20.90
C ARG A 4 -42.29 14.14 -21.78
N THR A 5 -41.63 15.01 -22.55
CA THR A 5 -40.49 14.63 -23.40
C THR A 5 -39.26 14.29 -22.56
N LEU A 6 -39.03 15.03 -21.47
CA LEU A 6 -37.95 14.74 -20.51
C LEU A 6 -38.13 13.36 -19.85
N SER A 7 -39.38 13.01 -19.47
CA SER A 7 -39.68 11.69 -18.92
C SER A 7 -39.43 10.55 -19.91
N ILE A 8 -39.79 10.71 -21.20
CA ILE A 8 -39.62 9.66 -22.22
C ILE A 8 -38.12 9.43 -22.54
N VAL A 9 -37.32 10.49 -22.60
CA VAL A 9 -35.85 10.39 -22.82
C VAL A 9 -35.15 9.76 -21.61
N LEU A 10 -35.55 10.12 -20.38
CA LEU A 10 -35.07 9.45 -19.17
C LEU A 10 -35.46 7.96 -19.15
N SER A 11 -36.70 7.61 -19.55
CA SER A 11 -37.16 6.22 -19.62
C SER A 11 -36.40 5.39 -20.67
N GLY A 12 -36.03 5.97 -21.82
CA GLY A 12 -35.24 5.29 -22.85
C GLY A 12 -33.79 5.02 -22.43
N LEU A 13 -33.17 5.94 -21.68
CA LEU A 13 -31.82 5.76 -21.11
C LEU A 13 -31.80 4.79 -19.91
N LEU A 14 -32.91 4.69 -19.18
CA LEU A 14 -33.12 3.69 -18.11
C LEU A 14 -33.37 2.27 -18.68
N ALA A 15 -33.98 2.15 -19.87
CA ALA A 15 -34.36 0.87 -20.48
C ALA A 15 -33.20 0.09 -21.13
N CYS A 16 -32.03 0.73 -21.36
CA CYS A 16 -30.81 0.03 -21.80
C CYS A 16 -30.08 -0.73 -20.65
N GLY A 17 -30.75 -0.91 -19.51
CA GLY A 17 -30.33 -1.82 -18.46
C GLY A 17 -30.38 -3.26 -18.95
N SER A 18 -29.22 -3.87 -19.11
CA SER A 18 -29.01 -5.28 -19.41
C SER A 18 -29.99 -6.16 -18.64
N ALA A 19 -30.76 -6.99 -19.36
CA ALA A 19 -31.41 -8.16 -18.78
C ALA A 19 -30.30 -8.98 -18.10
N LEU A 20 -30.22 -8.89 -16.78
CA LEU A 20 -29.34 -9.74 -15.98
C LEU A 20 -29.92 -11.15 -16.06
N PRO A 21 -29.18 -12.14 -16.57
CA PRO A 21 -29.64 -13.51 -16.45
C PRO A 21 -29.83 -13.82 -14.96
N LEU A 22 -31.00 -14.38 -14.63
CA LEU A 22 -31.29 -14.93 -13.31
C LEU A 22 -30.11 -15.80 -12.84
N PRO A 23 -29.78 -15.82 -11.53
CA PRO A 23 -28.62 -16.53 -11.01
C PRO A 23 -28.86 -18.04 -11.11
N ALA A 24 -28.57 -18.63 -12.27
CA ALA A 24 -28.41 -20.06 -12.41
C ALA A 24 -27.19 -20.47 -11.56
N GLN A 25 -27.30 -21.61 -10.86
CA GLN A 25 -26.25 -22.16 -9.98
C GLN A 25 -24.85 -21.94 -10.57
N ARG A 26 -23.98 -21.31 -9.78
CA ARG A 26 -22.62 -20.93 -10.18
C ARG A 26 -21.78 -22.19 -10.40
N ARG A 27 -21.60 -22.57 -11.67
CA ARG A 27 -20.78 -23.73 -12.04
C ARG A 27 -19.30 -23.33 -12.10
N VAL A 28 -18.41 -24.24 -11.70
CA VAL A 28 -16.98 -24.06 -11.92
C VAL A 28 -16.66 -24.21 -13.42
N PRO A 29 -15.52 -23.68 -13.91
CA PRO A 29 -15.18 -23.78 -15.32
C PRO A 29 -15.17 -25.22 -15.86
N ALA A 30 -14.78 -26.21 -15.08
CA ALA A 30 -14.82 -27.62 -15.48
C ALA A 30 -16.24 -28.16 -15.77
N ASP A 31 -17.28 -27.55 -15.18
CA ASP A 31 -18.68 -27.97 -15.28
C ASP A 31 -19.48 -27.10 -16.27
N GLY A 32 -18.80 -26.42 -17.20
CA GLY A 32 -19.42 -25.52 -18.16
C GLY A 32 -19.61 -24.08 -17.66
N GLY A 33 -19.07 -23.74 -16.49
CA GLY A 33 -19.03 -22.36 -15.99
C GLY A 33 -18.02 -21.47 -16.73
N ALA A 34 -18.06 -20.17 -16.46
CA ALA A 34 -17.09 -19.20 -17.00
C ALA A 34 -16.41 -18.42 -15.88
N THR A 35 -15.11 -18.16 -16.03
CA THR A 35 -14.35 -17.25 -15.18
C THR A 35 -14.45 -15.83 -15.74
N ALA A 36 -14.93 -14.90 -14.91
CA ALA A 36 -14.96 -13.48 -15.23
C ALA A 36 -13.61 -12.79 -14.97
N SER A 37 -13.36 -11.70 -15.67
CA SER A 37 -12.20 -10.81 -15.48
C SER A 37 -12.59 -9.38 -15.83
N LEU A 38 -11.84 -8.38 -15.35
CA LEU A 38 -12.06 -6.98 -15.76
C LEU A 38 -11.79 -6.79 -17.26
N GLY A 39 -10.91 -7.61 -17.83
CA GLY A 39 -10.47 -7.51 -19.23
C GLY A 39 -9.42 -6.42 -19.43
N GLN A 40 -8.94 -6.32 -20.68
CA GLN A 40 -8.05 -5.24 -21.11
C GLN A 40 -8.86 -4.00 -21.54
N PRO A 41 -8.35 -2.76 -21.36
CA PRO A 41 -9.00 -1.53 -21.82
C PRO A 41 -9.25 -1.54 -23.33
N VAL A 42 -10.35 -0.95 -23.78
CA VAL A 42 -10.69 -0.84 -25.21
C VAL A 42 -10.13 0.46 -25.82
N HIS A 43 -9.69 0.39 -27.08
CA HIS A 43 -9.17 1.55 -27.80
C HIS A 43 -10.24 2.58 -28.18
N TRP A 44 -11.46 2.10 -28.44
CA TRP A 44 -12.59 2.91 -28.86
C TRP A 44 -13.68 2.85 -27.80
N GLN A 45 -14.18 4.02 -27.44
CA GLN A 45 -15.09 4.23 -26.34
C GLN A 45 -16.40 4.77 -26.91
N TRP A 46 -17.48 4.02 -26.78
CA TRP A 46 -18.79 4.43 -27.30
C TRP A 46 -19.56 5.22 -26.25
N THR A 47 -20.26 6.26 -26.68
CA THR A 47 -21.15 7.07 -25.84
C THR A 47 -22.53 7.19 -26.47
N LEU A 48 -23.55 7.27 -25.62
CA LEU A 48 -24.90 7.67 -25.98
C LEU A 48 -25.24 8.94 -25.21
N GLY A 49 -25.87 9.91 -25.85
CA GLY A 49 -26.27 11.13 -25.19
C GLY A 49 -27.61 11.66 -25.66
N ALA A 50 -28.18 12.53 -24.87
CA ALA A 50 -29.33 13.34 -25.24
C ALA A 50 -29.15 14.75 -24.68
N ALA A 51 -29.54 15.76 -25.45
CA ALA A 51 -29.41 17.16 -25.07
C ALA A 51 -30.65 17.96 -25.49
N THR A 52 -30.90 19.04 -24.76
CA THR A 52 -31.88 20.06 -25.10
C THR A 52 -31.24 21.44 -24.93
N GLY A 53 -31.67 22.40 -25.71
CA GLY A 53 -31.06 23.72 -25.71
C GLY A 53 -31.85 24.76 -26.45
N VAL A 54 -31.23 25.90 -26.64
CA VAL A 54 -31.77 27.03 -27.38
C VAL A 54 -30.76 27.43 -28.43
N ARG A 55 -31.24 27.71 -29.65
CA ARG A 55 -30.46 28.33 -30.72
C ARG A 55 -31.06 29.70 -31.02
N THR A 56 -30.22 30.72 -30.97
CA THR A 56 -30.58 32.12 -31.23
C THR A 56 -29.92 32.57 -32.52
N GLN A 57 -30.71 33.09 -33.45
CA GLN A 57 -30.27 33.82 -34.63
C GLN A 57 -30.89 35.24 -34.56
N PRO A 58 -30.34 36.25 -35.27
CA PRO A 58 -30.94 37.58 -35.29
C PRO A 58 -32.43 37.52 -35.71
N GLY A 59 -33.34 37.75 -34.75
CA GLY A 59 -34.78 37.72 -34.95
C GLY A 59 -35.47 36.35 -34.79
N ASP A 60 -34.76 35.29 -34.40
CA ASP A 60 -35.31 33.94 -34.25
C ASP A 60 -34.71 33.20 -33.04
N GLU A 61 -35.56 32.61 -32.19
CA GLU A 61 -35.16 31.78 -31.04
C GLU A 61 -35.89 30.44 -31.12
N ALA A 62 -35.12 29.36 -31.26
CA ALA A 62 -35.65 28.02 -31.49
C ALA A 62 -35.20 27.06 -30.39
N ALA A 63 -36.12 26.22 -29.92
CA ALA A 63 -35.80 25.12 -29.02
C ALA A 63 -35.13 23.99 -29.80
N VAL A 64 -34.04 23.44 -29.27
CA VAL A 64 -33.30 22.34 -29.90
C VAL A 64 -33.35 21.12 -28.99
N THR A 65 -33.61 19.95 -29.55
CA THR A 65 -33.48 18.66 -28.86
C THR A 65 -32.73 17.69 -29.76
N GLU A 66 -31.89 16.84 -29.19
CA GLU A 66 -31.15 15.83 -29.94
C GLU A 66 -30.82 14.59 -29.11
N GLY A 67 -30.80 13.43 -29.78
CA GLY A 67 -30.12 12.23 -29.33
C GLY A 67 -28.86 12.01 -30.16
N ARG A 68 -27.80 11.49 -29.55
CA ARG A 68 -26.50 11.30 -30.20
C ARG A 68 -25.82 9.98 -29.84
N VAL A 69 -25.05 9.48 -30.80
CA VAL A 69 -24.14 8.33 -30.63
C VAL A 69 -22.74 8.82 -30.96
N GLY A 70 -21.83 8.65 -30.02
CA GLY A 70 -20.44 9.07 -30.12
C GLY A 70 -19.47 7.90 -30.06
N VAL A 71 -18.31 8.09 -30.67
CA VAL A 71 -17.13 7.25 -30.46
C VAL A 71 -15.93 8.13 -30.14
N TYR A 72 -15.19 7.75 -29.11
CA TYR A 72 -14.00 8.44 -28.63
C TYR A 72 -12.77 7.53 -28.69
N ARG A 73 -11.64 8.09 -29.11
CA ARG A 73 -10.32 7.44 -29.05
C ARG A 73 -9.31 8.40 -28.45
N GLU A 74 -8.74 8.00 -27.33
CA GLU A 74 -7.59 8.68 -26.76
C GLU A 74 -6.38 8.55 -27.69
N LEU A 75 -5.68 9.68 -27.89
CA LEU A 75 -4.47 9.75 -28.70
C LEU A 75 -3.22 10.10 -27.87
N LEU A 76 -3.36 10.81 -26.75
CA LEU A 76 -2.23 11.27 -25.94
C LEU A 76 -1.86 10.28 -24.83
N ASN A 77 -2.63 10.22 -23.75
CA ASN A 77 -2.36 9.31 -22.61
C ASN A 77 -3.67 8.70 -22.11
N ARG A 78 -3.83 7.39 -22.32
CA ARG A 78 -5.07 6.63 -22.02
C ARG A 78 -5.44 6.60 -20.57
N SER A 79 -4.46 6.39 -19.72
CA SER A 79 -4.68 6.25 -18.29
C SER A 79 -5.10 7.58 -17.68
N LEU A 80 -4.52 8.71 -18.12
CA LEU A 80 -4.85 10.04 -17.60
C LEU A 80 -6.03 10.70 -18.32
N GLY A 81 -6.28 10.35 -19.58
CA GLY A 81 -7.31 11.00 -20.39
C GLY A 81 -6.88 12.38 -20.89
N LEU A 82 -5.63 12.55 -21.36
CA LEU A 82 -5.09 13.89 -21.67
C LEU A 82 -5.69 14.49 -22.94
N GLY A 83 -6.09 13.69 -23.93
CA GLY A 83 -6.67 14.21 -25.16
C GLY A 83 -6.86 13.16 -26.26
N GLY A 84 -8.02 13.20 -26.90
CA GLY A 84 -8.37 12.27 -27.97
C GLY A 84 -9.36 12.84 -28.98
N LEU A 85 -9.62 12.06 -30.02
CA LEU A 85 -10.58 12.39 -31.06
C LEU A 85 -11.96 11.82 -30.70
N GLN A 86 -12.97 12.67 -30.74
CA GLN A 86 -14.38 12.31 -30.60
C GLN A 86 -15.10 12.55 -31.92
N VAL A 87 -15.88 11.57 -32.37
CA VAL A 87 -16.73 11.67 -33.56
C VAL A 87 -18.15 11.28 -33.15
N GLU A 88 -19.13 12.10 -33.52
CA GLU A 88 -20.51 11.93 -33.09
C GLU A 88 -21.48 12.11 -34.26
N GLY A 89 -22.51 11.27 -34.29
CA GLY A 89 -23.70 11.49 -35.11
C GLY A 89 -24.89 11.82 -34.21
N TYR A 90 -25.69 12.80 -34.61
CA TYR A 90 -26.87 13.20 -33.84
C TYR A 90 -28.11 13.38 -34.72
N SER A 91 -29.27 13.19 -34.11
CA SER A 91 -30.59 13.35 -34.72
C SER A 91 -31.57 13.92 -33.72
N GLY A 92 -32.44 14.82 -34.16
CA GLY A 92 -33.32 15.57 -33.28
C GLY A 92 -34.19 16.59 -33.99
N SER A 93 -34.60 17.64 -33.28
CA SER A 93 -35.42 18.73 -33.80
C SER A 93 -34.92 20.11 -33.39
N ARG A 94 -35.16 21.08 -34.27
CA ARG A 94 -35.16 22.52 -34.01
C ARG A 94 -36.60 23.00 -34.19
N ASP A 95 -37.27 23.29 -33.09
CA ASP A 95 -38.74 23.41 -32.99
C ASP A 95 -39.43 22.24 -33.68
N THR A 96 -40.07 22.47 -34.83
CA THR A 96 -40.78 21.47 -35.64
C THR A 96 -39.94 20.91 -36.80
N ARG A 97 -38.73 21.43 -37.03
CA ARG A 97 -37.87 20.99 -38.14
C ARG A 97 -36.89 19.91 -37.67
N PRO A 98 -36.59 18.89 -38.50
CA PRO A 98 -35.56 17.91 -38.17
C PRO A 98 -34.16 18.56 -38.14
N ARG A 99 -33.36 18.20 -37.15
CA ARG A 99 -31.94 18.57 -37.02
C ARG A 99 -31.11 17.30 -37.00
N ASN A 100 -30.21 17.14 -37.96
CA ASN A 100 -29.34 15.97 -38.05
C ASN A 100 -27.97 16.41 -38.49
N GLY A 101 -26.91 15.80 -37.96
CA GLY A 101 -25.57 16.19 -38.33
C GLY A 101 -24.50 15.30 -37.74
N VAL A 102 -23.26 15.72 -37.97
CA VAL A 102 -22.06 15.06 -37.47
C VAL A 102 -21.13 16.06 -36.83
N ARG A 103 -20.49 15.66 -35.74
CA ARG A 103 -19.51 16.48 -35.01
C ARG A 103 -18.19 15.76 -34.89
N VAL A 104 -17.11 16.53 -34.97
CA VAL A 104 -15.76 16.06 -34.67
C VAL A 104 -15.12 17.03 -33.70
N ALA A 105 -14.59 16.51 -32.59
CA ALA A 105 -13.94 17.31 -31.57
C ALA A 105 -12.65 16.66 -31.07
N PHE A 106 -11.69 17.49 -30.71
CA PHE A 106 -10.60 17.07 -29.83
C PHE A 106 -11.08 17.29 -28.39
N PHE A 107 -11.16 16.21 -27.62
CA PHE A 107 -11.69 16.20 -26.26
C PHE A 107 -10.67 15.67 -25.26
N SER A 108 -10.49 16.40 -24.16
CA SER A 108 -9.65 16.01 -23.03
C SER A 108 -10.52 15.64 -21.83
N PRO A 109 -10.68 14.34 -21.50
CA PRO A 109 -11.35 13.91 -20.28
C PRO A 109 -10.73 14.50 -19.01
N PHE A 110 -9.40 14.69 -19.00
CA PHE A 110 -8.67 15.35 -17.92
C PHE A 110 -9.06 16.83 -17.81
N LEU A 111 -9.03 17.62 -18.89
CA LEU A 111 -9.42 19.03 -18.79
C LEU A 111 -10.95 19.23 -18.76
N ARG A 112 -11.73 18.17 -19.04
CA ARG A 112 -13.18 18.18 -19.21
C ARG A 112 -13.68 19.02 -20.38
N LEU A 113 -12.77 19.44 -21.24
CA LEU A 113 -13.02 20.40 -22.32
C LEU A 113 -12.79 19.75 -23.68
N GLY A 114 -13.65 20.11 -24.63
CA GLY A 114 -13.53 19.75 -26.03
C GLY A 114 -13.68 20.96 -26.93
N VAL A 115 -12.94 20.95 -28.04
CA VAL A 115 -13.05 21.96 -29.11
C VAL A 115 -13.14 21.23 -30.43
N GLY A 116 -14.09 21.63 -31.27
CA GLY A 116 -14.38 20.93 -32.50
C GLY A 116 -15.20 21.72 -33.50
N ALA A 117 -15.78 20.99 -34.44
CA ALA A 117 -16.71 21.51 -35.42
C ALA A 117 -17.94 20.61 -35.55
N ASP A 118 -19.10 21.24 -35.77
CA ASP A 118 -20.39 20.62 -36.02
C ASP A 118 -20.82 20.93 -37.45
N TYR A 119 -21.18 19.90 -38.22
CA TYR A 119 -21.79 20.05 -39.54
C TYR A 119 -23.25 19.61 -39.47
N ASP A 120 -24.15 20.60 -39.53
CA ASP A 120 -25.60 20.39 -39.54
C ASP A 120 -26.08 20.22 -40.99
N PHE A 121 -26.70 19.06 -41.28
CA PHE A 121 -27.17 18.74 -42.63
C PHE A 121 -28.36 19.61 -43.07
N GLY A 122 -29.08 20.19 -42.12
CA GLY A 122 -30.25 21.03 -42.38
C GLY A 122 -29.89 22.40 -42.93
N ASP A 123 -28.93 23.09 -42.31
CA ASP A 123 -28.46 24.41 -42.76
C ASP A 123 -27.21 24.35 -43.67
N ARG A 124 -26.58 23.17 -43.78
CA ARG A 124 -25.35 22.91 -44.54
C ARG A 124 -24.17 23.80 -44.13
N GLN A 125 -24.16 24.25 -42.88
CA GLN A 125 -23.10 25.09 -42.33
C GLN A 125 -22.22 24.31 -41.35
N LEU A 126 -20.97 24.74 -41.30
CA LEU A 126 -20.01 24.30 -40.29
C LEU A 126 -20.01 25.30 -39.14
N HIS A 127 -20.30 24.82 -37.94
CA HIS A 127 -20.31 25.60 -36.70
C HIS A 127 -19.09 25.20 -35.86
N HIS A 128 -18.48 26.17 -35.18
CA HIS A 128 -17.48 25.87 -34.16
C HIS A 128 -18.18 25.28 -32.93
N LEU A 129 -17.56 24.30 -32.28
CA LEU A 129 -18.11 23.63 -31.09
C LEU A 129 -17.14 23.74 -29.92
N TYR A 130 -17.67 24.14 -28.77
CA TYR A 130 -17.00 24.03 -27.47
C TYR A 130 -17.85 23.15 -26.56
N THR A 131 -17.23 22.15 -25.94
CA THR A 131 -17.91 21.19 -25.09
C THR A 131 -17.27 21.16 -23.70
N LEU A 132 -18.10 21.19 -22.66
CA LEU A 132 -17.71 20.93 -21.27
C LEU A 132 -18.45 19.70 -20.77
N VAL A 133 -17.72 18.72 -20.21
CA VAL A 133 -18.29 17.49 -19.65
C VAL A 133 -17.96 17.37 -18.17
N HIS A 134 -18.98 17.31 -17.31
CA HIS A 134 -18.81 17.31 -15.87
C HIS A 134 -19.57 16.16 -15.21
N PRO A 135 -18.97 15.38 -14.30
CA PRO A 135 -19.67 14.24 -13.69
C PRO A 135 -20.73 14.64 -12.65
N VAL A 136 -20.71 15.90 -12.21
CA VAL A 136 -21.54 16.51 -11.13
C VAL A 136 -21.21 15.95 -9.75
N ARG A 137 -21.18 14.62 -9.62
CA ARG A 137 -20.76 13.89 -8.42
C ARG A 137 -19.86 12.72 -8.79
N ARG A 138 -19.15 12.17 -7.80
CA ARG A 138 -18.26 11.02 -7.99
C ARG A 138 -19.03 9.81 -8.55
N GLY A 139 -18.53 9.26 -9.65
CA GLY A 139 -19.16 8.17 -10.39
C GLY A 139 -20.25 8.59 -11.38
N GLY A 140 -20.46 9.90 -11.58
CA GLY A 140 -21.44 10.44 -12.52
C GLY A 140 -22.83 10.71 -11.92
N ILE A 141 -23.70 11.34 -12.72
CA ILE A 141 -25.06 11.77 -12.32
C ILE A 141 -25.87 10.60 -11.76
N PHE A 142 -25.88 9.43 -12.39
CA PHE A 142 -26.62 8.25 -11.92
C PHE A 142 -25.72 7.14 -11.37
N HIS A 143 -24.47 7.45 -11.02
CA HIS A 143 -23.49 6.48 -10.51
C HIS A 143 -23.09 5.36 -11.49
N ASP A 144 -23.40 5.52 -12.77
CA ASP A 144 -23.15 4.60 -13.88
C ASP A 144 -22.24 5.25 -14.96
N GLY A 145 -21.50 6.30 -14.59
CA GLY A 145 -20.62 7.04 -15.49
C GLY A 145 -21.32 8.08 -16.35
N SER A 146 -22.64 8.27 -16.22
CA SER A 146 -23.35 9.38 -16.89
C SER A 146 -22.79 10.74 -16.47
N MET A 147 -22.56 11.65 -17.41
CA MET A 147 -21.99 12.98 -17.16
C MET A 147 -22.91 14.07 -17.72
N LEU A 148 -22.93 15.23 -17.06
CA LEU A 148 -23.52 16.45 -17.59
C LEU A 148 -22.65 16.94 -18.74
N ARG A 149 -23.27 17.33 -19.84
CA ARG A 149 -22.58 17.92 -20.98
C ARG A 149 -23.20 19.25 -21.35
N LEU A 150 -22.37 20.27 -21.51
CA LEU A 150 -22.73 21.58 -22.01
C LEU A 150 -22.02 21.78 -23.35
N ASP A 151 -22.78 22.08 -24.39
CA ASP A 151 -22.27 22.38 -25.73
C ASP A 151 -22.59 23.83 -26.07
N PHE A 152 -21.60 24.55 -26.62
CA PHE A 152 -21.70 25.93 -27.05
C PHE A 152 -21.19 26.08 -28.48
N GLU A 153 -22.04 26.62 -29.35
CA GLU A 153 -21.74 26.88 -30.76
C GLU A 153 -21.73 28.39 -31.00
N PRO A 154 -20.55 29.06 -31.02
CA PRO A 154 -20.47 30.50 -31.29
C PRO A 154 -20.59 30.81 -32.79
N GLY A 155 -21.29 31.89 -33.14
CA GLY A 155 -21.43 32.36 -34.52
C GLY A 155 -22.63 33.28 -34.75
N SER A 156 -23.03 33.44 -36.02
CA SER A 156 -24.23 34.18 -36.44
C SER A 156 -25.54 33.52 -36.00
N GLY A 157 -25.50 32.25 -35.58
CA GLY A 157 -26.52 31.62 -34.77
C GLY A 157 -25.88 30.95 -33.55
N ARG A 158 -26.11 31.48 -32.35
CA ARG A 158 -25.54 30.93 -31.11
C ARG A 158 -26.41 29.80 -30.60
N ALA A 159 -25.84 28.61 -30.40
CA ALA A 159 -26.54 27.52 -29.72
C ALA A 159 -25.91 27.25 -28.36
N PHE A 160 -26.76 27.00 -27.37
CA PHE A 160 -26.37 26.49 -26.06
C PHE A 160 -27.23 25.27 -25.74
N MET A 161 -26.60 24.13 -25.50
CA MET A 161 -27.27 22.87 -25.21
C MET A 161 -26.78 22.29 -23.89
N VAL A 162 -27.72 21.73 -23.13
CA VAL A 162 -27.47 21.00 -21.90
C VAL A 162 -27.98 19.58 -22.07
N GLY A 163 -27.15 18.60 -21.77
CA GLY A 163 -27.48 17.20 -21.95
C GLY A 163 -26.79 16.27 -20.98
N ILE A 164 -27.09 14.99 -21.15
CA ILE A 164 -26.44 13.89 -20.45
C ILE A 164 -25.73 13.04 -21.48
N GLU A 165 -24.51 12.63 -21.17
CA GLU A 165 -23.71 11.69 -21.95
C GLU A 165 -23.35 10.48 -21.10
N LYS A 166 -23.59 9.28 -21.61
CA LYS A 166 -23.35 8.01 -20.94
C LYS A 166 -22.44 7.12 -21.78
N PRO A 167 -21.28 6.70 -21.24
CA PRO A 167 -20.46 5.65 -21.84
C PRO A 167 -21.23 4.32 -21.91
N VAL A 168 -21.16 3.62 -23.04
CA VAL A 168 -21.87 2.35 -23.28
C VAL A 168 -20.94 1.27 -23.86
N PHE A 169 -21.47 0.04 -23.96
CA PHE A 169 -20.77 -1.13 -24.49
C PHE A 169 -19.44 -1.45 -23.78
N ARG A 170 -19.37 -1.13 -22.48
CA ARG A 170 -18.24 -1.48 -21.61
C ARG A 170 -18.52 -2.80 -20.90
N ARG A 171 -17.45 -3.58 -20.69
CA ARG A 171 -17.52 -4.80 -19.87
C ARG A 171 -17.83 -4.47 -18.41
N ILE A 172 -17.17 -3.46 -17.87
CA ILE A 172 -17.44 -2.89 -16.56
C ILE A 172 -18.01 -1.48 -16.79
N PRO A 173 -19.20 -1.17 -16.27
CA PRO A 173 -19.74 0.18 -16.36
C PRO A 173 -18.78 1.20 -15.75
N LEU A 174 -18.64 2.35 -16.40
CA LEU A 174 -17.99 3.49 -15.74
C LEU A 174 -18.84 3.94 -14.55
N GLY A 175 -18.23 4.70 -13.67
CA GLY A 175 -18.83 5.09 -12.41
C GLY A 175 -18.80 4.01 -11.35
N THR A 176 -18.47 2.75 -11.62
CA THR A 176 -18.47 1.68 -10.58
C THR A 176 -17.08 1.21 -10.15
N THR A 177 -16.02 1.86 -10.64
CA THR A 177 -14.64 1.38 -10.54
C THR A 177 -13.86 1.89 -9.32
N ARG A 178 -14.44 2.85 -8.57
CA ARG A 178 -13.83 3.49 -7.39
C ARG A 178 -14.86 3.77 -6.28
N PRO A 179 -14.40 4.05 -5.04
CA PRO A 179 -15.26 4.51 -3.97
C PRO A 179 -16.04 5.79 -4.31
N LYS A 180 -17.32 5.82 -3.94
CA LYS A 180 -18.21 6.97 -4.16
C LYS A 180 -17.88 8.16 -3.26
N ALA A 181 -17.39 7.90 -2.06
CA ALA A 181 -16.89 8.92 -1.14
C ALA A 181 -15.37 9.04 -1.24
N ASP A 182 -14.85 10.26 -1.09
CA ASP A 182 -13.42 10.57 -0.96
C ASP A 182 -13.05 11.09 0.44
N VAL A 183 -14.01 11.03 1.37
CA VAL A 183 -13.88 11.37 2.78
C VAL A 183 -14.69 10.38 3.62
N VAL A 184 -14.30 10.22 4.88
CA VAL A 184 -15.07 9.52 5.90
C VAL A 184 -15.93 10.54 6.61
N ALA A 185 -17.26 10.40 6.46
CA ALA A 185 -18.21 11.28 7.14
C ALA A 185 -18.28 10.90 8.62
N MET A 186 -17.89 11.83 9.50
CA MET A 186 -18.01 11.66 10.95
C MET A 186 -19.16 12.50 11.49
N ARG A 187 -19.73 12.07 12.61
CA ARG A 187 -20.86 12.77 13.24
C ARG A 187 -20.38 13.59 14.44
N ASP A 188 -20.47 14.92 14.35
CA ASP A 188 -20.31 15.79 15.52
C ASP A 188 -21.55 15.74 16.44
N ARG A 189 -21.76 14.59 17.08
CA ARG A 189 -22.76 14.44 18.13
C ARG A 189 -22.15 14.81 19.46
N ARG A 190 -22.45 16.02 19.95
CA ARG A 190 -22.07 16.40 21.31
C ARG A 190 -22.79 15.50 22.30
N PRO A 191 -22.06 14.76 23.15
CA PRO A 191 -22.66 14.05 24.26
C PRO A 191 -23.38 15.03 25.21
N PRO A 192 -24.47 14.63 25.90
CA PRO A 192 -25.10 15.47 26.92
C PRO A 192 -24.08 15.90 27.98
N ALA A 193 -24.08 17.17 28.36
CA ALA A 193 -23.14 17.68 29.37
C ALA A 193 -23.36 16.96 30.70
N VAL A 194 -22.31 16.30 31.21
CA VAL A 194 -22.27 15.80 32.58
C VAL A 194 -21.29 16.70 33.31
N THR A 195 -21.81 17.62 34.11
CA THR A 195 -21.00 18.63 34.79
C THR A 195 -20.51 18.11 36.12
N LEU A 196 -19.20 18.25 36.36
CA LEU A 196 -18.64 18.11 37.70
C LEU A 196 -19.31 19.12 38.65
N PRO A 197 -19.57 18.74 39.92
CA PRO A 197 -20.02 19.67 40.95
C PRO A 197 -19.15 20.94 41.06
N ALA A 198 -19.75 22.03 41.54
CA ALA A 198 -19.08 23.34 41.59
C ALA A 198 -17.87 23.35 42.53
N ASP A 199 -17.89 22.54 43.58
CA ASP A 199 -16.89 22.36 44.63
C ASP A 199 -15.74 21.38 44.27
N SER A 200 -15.73 20.84 43.05
CA SER A 200 -14.74 19.84 42.58
C SER A 200 -13.38 20.42 42.14
N GLN A 201 -12.83 21.42 42.85
CA GLN A 201 -11.61 22.13 42.41
C GLN A 201 -10.38 21.20 42.26
N ALA A 202 -10.21 20.24 43.18
CA ALA A 202 -9.10 19.28 43.11
C ALA A 202 -9.20 18.34 41.90
N ILE A 203 -10.42 17.90 41.54
CA ILE A 203 -10.66 17.08 40.33
C ILE A 203 -10.31 17.88 39.08
N ARG A 204 -10.74 19.15 39.01
CA ARG A 204 -10.42 20.04 37.88
C ARG A 204 -8.92 20.28 37.73
N ALA A 205 -8.19 20.43 38.84
CA ALA A 205 -6.74 20.58 38.82
C ALA A 205 -6.01 19.31 38.30
N ALA A 206 -6.46 18.12 38.74
CA ALA A 206 -5.94 16.86 38.24
C ALA A 206 -6.22 16.69 36.73
N LEU A 207 -7.44 17.00 36.28
CA LEU A 207 -7.81 16.95 34.86
C LEU A 207 -7.06 18.00 34.00
N ALA A 208 -6.77 19.18 34.53
CA ALA A 208 -5.93 20.17 33.85
C ALA A 208 -4.50 19.65 33.64
N THR A 209 -3.93 19.02 34.68
CA THR A 209 -2.61 18.36 34.59
C THR A 209 -2.61 17.23 33.57
N ALA A 210 -3.66 16.39 33.57
CA ALA A 210 -3.86 15.35 32.56
C ALA A 210 -3.93 15.94 31.14
N ARG A 211 -4.63 17.07 30.96
CA ARG A 211 -4.74 17.75 29.65
C ARG A 211 -3.39 18.24 29.14
N GLU A 212 -2.59 18.86 29.99
CA GLU A 212 -1.24 19.32 29.64
C GLU A 212 -0.35 18.14 29.23
N ALA A 213 -0.35 17.07 30.04
CA ALA A 213 0.43 15.87 29.79
C ALA A 213 0.00 15.18 28.48
N ALA A 214 -1.30 15.06 28.20
CA ALA A 214 -1.83 14.51 26.95
C ALA A 214 -1.37 15.31 25.71
N LEU A 215 -1.37 16.65 25.81
CA LEU A 215 -0.86 17.51 24.73
C LEU A 215 0.66 17.38 24.55
N SER A 216 1.41 17.12 25.62
CA SER A 216 2.84 16.81 25.53
C SER A 216 3.09 15.45 24.88
N VAL A 217 2.36 14.40 25.29
CA VAL A 217 2.41 13.07 24.66
C VAL A 217 2.12 13.18 23.16
N GLN A 218 1.06 13.88 22.76
CA GLN A 218 0.73 14.14 21.36
C GLN A 218 1.87 14.80 20.58
N ARG A 219 2.50 15.82 21.16
CA ARG A 219 3.58 16.59 20.52
C ARG A 219 4.89 15.80 20.40
N LEU A 220 5.17 14.92 21.34
CA LEU A 220 6.44 14.17 21.39
C LEU A 220 6.36 12.82 20.67
N CYS A 221 5.17 12.23 20.54
CA CYS A 221 5.00 10.92 19.90
C CYS A 221 5.20 10.98 18.37
N VAL A 222 4.62 11.99 17.71
CA VAL A 222 4.80 12.25 16.27
C VAL A 222 5.08 13.75 16.08
N PRO A 223 6.28 14.22 16.45
CA PRO A 223 6.63 15.64 16.44
C PRO A 223 6.53 16.24 15.04
N TRP A 224 5.66 17.23 14.86
CA TRP A 224 5.48 17.87 13.55
C TRP A 224 6.77 18.59 13.10
N LEU A 225 7.35 18.08 12.00
CA LEU A 225 8.62 18.53 11.39
C LEU A 225 8.48 19.48 10.20
N ASP A 226 7.27 19.69 9.69
CA ASP A 226 7.03 20.55 8.51
C ASP A 226 6.86 22.03 8.92
N HIS A 227 6.55 22.88 7.96
CA HIS A 227 6.28 24.31 8.12
C HIS A 227 5.14 24.75 7.19
N ARG A 228 4.46 25.85 7.54
CA ARG A 228 3.31 26.38 6.77
C ARG A 228 3.65 27.53 5.82
N ALA A 229 4.91 27.98 5.75
CA ALA A 229 5.27 29.15 4.93
C ALA A 229 5.43 28.81 3.44
N VAL A 230 5.09 29.79 2.60
CA VAL A 230 5.18 29.74 1.12
C VAL A 230 6.64 29.77 0.64
N THR A 231 7.50 30.50 1.37
CA THR A 231 8.96 30.49 1.20
C THR A 231 9.59 29.72 2.34
N ARG A 232 10.31 28.66 1.99
CA ARG A 232 10.89 27.70 2.91
C ARG A 232 12.36 28.03 3.11
N SER A 233 12.81 28.09 4.35
CA SER A 233 14.23 28.16 4.67
C SER A 233 14.56 27.15 5.76
N ASP A 234 15.75 26.58 5.67
CA ASP A 234 16.37 25.70 6.67
C ASP A 234 16.22 26.25 8.10
N ALA A 235 16.27 27.58 8.25
CA ALA A 235 16.08 28.28 9.52
C ALA A 235 14.69 28.02 10.16
N MET A 236 13.63 27.86 9.37
CA MET A 236 12.29 27.58 9.91
C MET A 236 12.18 26.16 10.47
N VAL A 237 12.79 25.17 9.80
CA VAL A 237 12.84 23.79 10.32
C VAL A 237 13.63 23.77 11.63
N VAL A 238 14.79 24.43 11.67
CA VAL A 238 15.60 24.55 12.90
C VAL A 238 14.83 25.28 14.02
N ALA A 239 14.10 26.35 13.71
CA ALA A 239 13.25 27.04 14.70
C ALA A 239 12.13 26.12 15.25
N ARG A 240 11.56 25.25 14.42
CA ARG A 240 10.59 24.24 14.86
C ARG A 240 11.25 23.20 15.76
N LEU A 241 12.43 22.68 15.40
CA LEU A 241 13.21 21.75 16.23
C LEU A 241 13.53 22.36 17.60
N ASN A 242 13.93 23.63 17.64
CA ASN A 242 14.16 24.37 18.89
C ASN A 242 12.89 24.54 19.74
N THR A 243 11.70 24.51 19.14
CA THR A 243 10.44 24.53 19.89
C THR A 243 10.17 23.18 20.54
N ILE A 244 10.46 22.08 19.85
CA ILE A 244 10.39 20.72 20.40
C ILE A 244 11.40 20.57 21.56
N LYS A 245 12.64 21.03 21.36
CA LYS A 245 13.69 21.09 22.38
C LYS A 245 13.24 21.81 23.66
N ARG A 246 12.70 23.02 23.52
CA ARG A 246 12.16 23.80 24.65
C ARG A 246 11.00 23.10 25.35
N SER A 247 10.12 22.42 24.60
CA SER A 247 9.01 21.69 25.23
C SER A 247 9.47 20.53 26.10
N MET A 248 10.60 19.89 25.76
CA MET A 248 11.19 18.84 26.59
C MET A 248 11.87 19.42 27.84
N ALA A 249 12.59 20.54 27.71
CA ALA A 249 13.21 21.22 28.86
C ALA A 249 12.19 21.73 29.89
N GLY A 250 11.02 22.18 29.45
CA GLY A 250 9.94 22.64 30.34
C GLY A 250 9.16 21.53 31.06
N SER A 251 9.46 20.25 30.78
CA SER A 251 8.69 19.10 31.30
C SER A 251 9.26 18.47 32.58
N GLY A 252 10.15 19.15 33.30
CA GLY A 252 10.62 18.77 34.64
C GLY A 252 12.14 18.65 34.77
N ASP A 253 12.59 18.45 36.01
CA ASP A 253 14.01 18.52 36.42
C ASP A 253 14.92 17.58 35.62
N ALA A 254 16.16 18.03 35.36
CA ALA A 254 17.10 17.49 34.36
C ALA A 254 17.65 16.06 34.64
N GLY A 255 16.99 15.27 35.49
CA GLY A 255 17.31 13.86 35.80
C GLY A 255 16.13 12.88 35.71
N SER A 256 14.97 13.31 35.21
CA SER A 256 13.69 12.57 35.33
C SER A 256 13.32 11.70 34.10
N GLY A 257 14.15 10.71 33.75
CA GLY A 257 13.81 9.66 32.77
C GLY A 257 13.44 10.13 31.35
N ILE A 258 12.91 9.23 30.51
CA ILE A 258 12.56 9.50 29.12
C ILE A 258 11.37 10.48 29.05
N PRO A 259 11.45 11.62 28.31
CA PRO A 259 10.45 12.69 28.38
C PRO A 259 9.01 12.25 28.07
N ILE A 260 8.80 11.48 27.01
CA ILE A 260 7.45 11.00 26.65
C ILE A 260 6.90 10.02 27.67
N GLU A 261 7.72 9.12 28.21
CA GLU A 261 7.28 8.16 29.24
C GLU A 261 6.91 8.87 30.54
N ARG A 262 7.68 9.91 30.93
CA ARG A 262 7.35 10.77 32.06
C ARG A 262 6.00 11.45 31.89
N GLU A 263 5.75 12.06 30.72
CA GLU A 263 4.46 12.71 30.45
C GLU A 263 3.31 11.70 30.37
N THR A 264 3.53 10.51 29.81
CA THR A 264 2.54 9.41 29.84
C THR A 264 2.23 8.99 31.28
N ARG A 265 3.23 8.81 32.13
CA ARG A 265 3.02 8.48 33.56
C ARG A 265 2.31 9.62 34.30
N ARG A 266 2.67 10.89 34.03
CA ARG A 266 2.01 12.07 34.59
C ARG A 266 0.54 12.14 34.19
N LEU A 267 0.22 11.84 32.92
CA LEU A 267 -1.15 11.74 32.42
C LEU A 267 -1.95 10.69 33.21
N HIS A 268 -1.47 9.45 33.24
CA HIS A 268 -2.18 8.35 33.88
C HIS A 268 -2.35 8.55 35.40
N ALA A 269 -1.30 9.02 36.09
CA ALA A 269 -1.38 9.35 37.52
C ALA A 269 -2.42 10.45 37.81
N SER A 270 -2.50 11.47 36.95
CA SER A 270 -3.47 12.57 37.11
C SER A 270 -4.91 12.09 36.85
N VAL A 271 -5.11 11.19 35.89
CA VAL A 271 -6.42 10.56 35.64
C VAL A 271 -6.83 9.66 36.80
N GLU A 272 -5.92 8.85 37.33
CA GLU A 272 -6.16 8.00 38.52
C GLU A 272 -6.51 8.84 39.75
N GLN A 273 -5.82 9.96 39.95
CA GLN A 273 -6.12 10.91 41.01
C GLN A 273 -7.52 11.51 40.84
N ALA A 274 -7.90 11.94 39.63
CA ALA A 274 -9.21 12.50 39.35
C ALA A 274 -10.34 11.49 39.66
N PHE A 275 -10.20 10.23 39.25
CA PHE A 275 -11.16 9.18 39.59
C PHE A 275 -11.20 8.87 41.09
N SER A 276 -10.04 8.83 41.75
CA SER A 276 -9.97 8.59 43.20
C SER A 276 -10.69 9.66 44.00
N LEU A 277 -10.52 10.93 43.61
CA LEU A 277 -11.22 12.07 44.20
C LEU A 277 -12.73 12.04 43.91
N ALA A 278 -13.13 11.60 42.72
CA ALA A 278 -14.53 11.54 42.32
C ALA A 278 -15.34 10.47 43.08
N ILE A 279 -14.71 9.35 43.45
CA ILE A 279 -15.40 8.26 44.15
C ILE A 279 -15.23 8.31 45.68
N ASP A 280 -14.38 9.22 46.20
CA ASP A 280 -14.20 9.39 47.63
C ASP A 280 -15.38 10.17 48.23
N THR A 281 -16.28 9.42 48.87
CA THR A 281 -17.48 9.96 49.53
C THR A 281 -17.21 10.40 50.98
N SER A 282 -16.00 10.20 51.49
CA SER A 282 -15.64 10.54 52.89
C SER A 282 -15.24 12.00 53.10
N GLY A 283 -15.15 12.79 52.03
CA GLY A 283 -14.82 14.22 52.09
C GLY A 283 -13.35 14.55 52.39
N GLY A 284 -12.48 13.55 52.53
CA GLY A 284 -11.05 13.75 52.70
C GLY A 284 -10.37 13.99 51.35
N ALA A 285 -9.91 15.21 51.07
CA ALA A 285 -9.05 15.45 49.91
C ALA A 285 -7.73 14.66 50.06
N ARG A 286 -7.61 13.53 49.36
CA ARG A 286 -6.38 12.73 49.34
C ARG A 286 -5.51 13.16 48.16
N ALA A 287 -4.24 13.43 48.43
CA ALA A 287 -3.26 13.80 47.41
C ALA A 287 -2.85 12.64 46.50
N VAL A 288 -3.24 11.40 46.82
CA VAL A 288 -2.76 10.16 46.16
C VAL A 288 -3.94 9.32 45.68
N ALA A 289 -3.77 8.65 44.53
CA ALA A 289 -4.77 7.74 43.98
C ALA A 289 -5.07 6.54 44.90
N THR A 290 -6.35 6.18 45.04
CA THR A 290 -6.81 5.02 45.80
C THR A 290 -6.89 3.78 44.91
N GLU A 291 -6.85 2.58 45.51
CA GLU A 291 -6.97 1.34 44.74
C GLU A 291 -8.30 1.25 43.96
N ALA A 292 -9.40 1.68 44.57
CA ALA A 292 -10.69 1.76 43.90
C ALA A 292 -10.66 2.75 42.71
N GLY A 293 -10.03 3.92 42.88
CA GLY A 293 -9.88 4.90 41.81
C GLY A 293 -9.01 4.40 40.66
N ARG A 294 -7.93 3.66 40.96
CA ARG A 294 -7.08 3.01 39.96
C ARG A 294 -7.86 1.98 39.14
N ARG A 295 -8.73 1.18 39.76
CA ARG A 295 -9.60 0.23 39.02
C ARG A 295 -10.60 0.93 38.09
N VAL A 296 -11.22 2.01 38.54
CA VAL A 296 -12.14 2.80 37.69
C VAL A 296 -11.38 3.46 36.54
N ALA A 297 -10.21 4.03 36.81
CA ALA A 297 -9.34 4.62 35.79
C ALA A 297 -8.87 3.57 34.77
N GLN A 298 -8.46 2.37 35.22
CA GLN A 298 -8.12 1.25 34.34
C GLN A 298 -9.23 0.96 33.35
N ARG A 299 -10.47 0.80 33.85
CA ARG A 299 -11.61 0.50 32.99
C ARG A 299 -11.92 1.64 32.01
N ALA A 300 -11.81 2.89 32.45
CA ALA A 300 -11.95 4.05 31.57
C ALA A 300 -10.88 4.07 30.46
N ARG A 301 -9.63 3.69 30.76
CA ARG A 301 -8.54 3.59 29.77
C ARG A 301 -8.78 2.50 28.75
N GLU A 302 -9.23 1.32 29.17
CA GLU A 302 -9.59 0.21 28.27
C GLU A 302 -10.67 0.65 27.27
N ILE A 303 -11.75 1.26 27.76
CA ILE A 303 -12.84 1.78 26.92
C ILE A 303 -12.33 2.91 26.02
N LEU A 304 -11.49 3.81 26.51
CA LEU A 304 -10.90 4.87 25.69
C LEU A 304 -10.07 4.30 24.54
N LEU A 305 -9.27 3.26 24.80
CA LEU A 305 -8.45 2.60 23.79
C LEU A 305 -9.31 1.93 22.71
N ASP A 306 -10.26 1.09 23.13
CA ASP A 306 -11.06 0.26 22.22
C ASP A 306 -12.13 1.01 21.45
N GLU A 307 -12.76 1.99 22.11
CA GLU A 307 -13.95 2.64 21.58
C GLU A 307 -13.67 4.02 21.00
N VAL A 308 -12.48 4.61 21.25
CA VAL A 308 -12.15 5.97 20.78
C VAL A 308 -10.83 6.03 20.01
N LEU A 309 -9.71 5.68 20.63
CA LEU A 309 -8.38 5.86 20.00
C LEU A 309 -8.25 4.96 18.78
N ILE A 310 -8.39 3.64 18.97
CA ILE A 310 -8.23 2.68 17.87
C ILE A 310 -9.25 2.92 16.73
N PRO A 311 -10.56 3.12 16.98
CA PRO A 311 -11.51 3.40 15.91
C PRO A 311 -11.21 4.69 15.14
N TYR A 312 -10.75 5.74 15.81
CA TYR A 312 -10.35 6.98 15.14
C TYR A 312 -9.08 6.79 14.31
N ASP A 313 -8.06 6.15 14.88
CA ASP A 313 -6.75 5.95 14.24
C ASP A 313 -6.78 4.92 13.11
N ARG A 314 -7.79 4.05 13.07
CA ARG A 314 -8.08 3.20 11.89
C ARG A 314 -8.31 4.00 10.61
N LEU A 315 -8.67 5.28 10.73
CA LEU A 315 -8.88 6.18 9.62
C LEU A 315 -7.61 6.94 9.23
N LEU A 316 -6.42 6.53 9.70
CA LEU A 316 -5.14 7.09 9.28
C LEU A 316 -4.96 6.94 7.76
N GLY A 317 -4.61 8.03 7.07
CA GLY A 317 -4.56 8.12 5.60
C GLY A 317 -5.86 8.56 4.93
N GLN A 318 -6.98 8.55 5.65
CA GLN A 318 -8.27 8.99 5.13
C GLN A 318 -8.64 10.39 5.64
N GLU A 319 -9.12 11.25 4.73
CA GLU A 319 -9.73 12.52 5.15
C GLU A 319 -11.07 12.27 5.83
N LYS A 320 -11.34 13.10 6.83
CA LYS A 320 -12.51 13.05 7.68
C LYS A 320 -13.28 14.36 7.49
N GLU A 321 -14.58 14.25 7.30
CA GLU A 321 -15.49 15.40 7.38
C GLU A 321 -15.84 15.64 8.86
N GLU A 322 -15.96 16.91 9.28
CA GLU A 322 -16.00 17.38 10.68
C GLU A 322 -14.73 17.12 11.51
N ASP A 323 -14.08 15.95 11.34
CA ASP A 323 -12.84 15.53 11.99
C ASP A 323 -12.89 15.65 13.54
N THR A 324 -13.55 14.69 14.19
CA THR A 324 -13.79 14.70 15.64
C THR A 324 -13.77 13.30 16.26
N THR A 325 -13.42 13.17 17.55
CA THR A 325 -13.58 11.93 18.31
C THR A 325 -14.96 11.79 18.98
N ARG A 326 -15.86 12.78 18.83
CA ARG A 326 -17.14 12.82 19.56
C ARG A 326 -18.11 11.71 19.21
N GLU A 327 -18.13 11.27 17.95
CA GLU A 327 -18.95 10.12 17.52
C GLU A 327 -18.62 8.86 18.35
N PHE A 328 -17.32 8.59 18.51
CA PHE A 328 -16.79 7.50 19.30
C PHE A 328 -17.00 7.69 20.80
N ALA A 329 -16.85 8.93 21.28
CA ALA A 329 -17.04 9.29 22.68
C ALA A 329 -18.47 8.98 23.19
N VAL A 330 -19.50 9.07 22.34
CA VAL A 330 -20.88 8.74 22.72
C VAL A 330 -21.00 7.25 23.09
N LEU A 331 -20.43 6.36 22.26
CA LEU A 331 -20.43 4.92 22.52
C LEU A 331 -19.62 4.59 23.78
N ALA A 332 -18.42 5.14 23.89
CA ALA A 332 -17.54 4.98 25.04
C ALA A 332 -18.24 5.36 26.35
N ARG A 333 -18.95 6.50 26.38
CA ARG A 333 -19.72 6.95 27.56
C ARG A 333 -20.83 5.98 27.92
N GLY A 334 -21.57 5.44 26.94
CA GLY A 334 -22.62 4.46 27.19
C GLY A 334 -22.08 3.18 27.82
N ILE A 335 -20.96 2.67 27.30
CA ILE A 335 -20.30 1.46 27.83
C ILE A 335 -19.77 1.70 29.25
N PHE A 336 -19.12 2.84 29.49
CA PHE A 336 -18.62 3.19 30.83
C PHE A 336 -19.76 3.38 31.83
N ALA A 337 -20.84 4.08 31.45
CA ALA A 337 -22.01 4.26 32.31
C ALA A 337 -22.66 2.92 32.68
N ARG A 338 -22.80 2.00 31.71
CA ARG A 338 -23.30 0.65 31.98
C ARG A 338 -22.43 -0.08 33.00
N TRP A 339 -21.12 -0.06 32.80
CA TRP A 339 -20.17 -0.68 33.73
C TRP A 339 -20.25 -0.05 35.13
N VAL A 340 -20.30 1.28 35.22
CA VAL A 340 -20.45 2.00 36.49
C VAL A 340 -21.73 1.57 37.22
N VAL A 341 -22.87 1.53 36.54
CA VAL A 341 -24.17 1.24 37.17
C VAL A 341 -24.33 -0.24 37.53
N VAL A 342 -23.84 -1.15 36.69
CA VAL A 342 -24.15 -2.59 36.81
C VAL A 342 -23.02 -3.39 37.46
N GLU A 343 -21.76 -3.03 37.19
CA GLU A 343 -20.60 -3.90 37.46
C GLU A 343 -19.63 -3.31 38.50
N SER A 344 -19.59 -1.97 38.67
CA SER A 344 -18.54 -1.31 39.46
C SER A 344 -18.71 -1.37 40.97
N GLY A 345 -19.94 -1.57 41.47
CA GLY A 345 -20.27 -1.52 42.90
C GLY A 345 -20.18 -0.12 43.54
N LEU A 346 -20.06 0.95 42.75
CA LEU A 346 -20.05 2.33 43.23
C LEU A 346 -21.45 2.78 43.68
N SER A 347 -21.51 3.71 44.65
CA SER A 347 -22.77 4.39 44.99
C SER A 347 -23.24 5.27 43.82
N PRO A 348 -24.55 5.60 43.72
CA PRO A 348 -25.06 6.45 42.63
C PRO A 348 -24.31 7.77 42.48
N ALA A 349 -24.04 8.48 43.59
CA ALA A 349 -23.31 9.75 43.58
C ALA A 349 -21.85 9.60 43.11
N ALA A 350 -21.14 8.57 43.59
CA ALA A 350 -19.77 8.27 43.14
C ALA A 350 -19.75 7.86 41.66
N GLY A 351 -20.78 7.14 41.21
CA GLY A 351 -20.95 6.74 39.82
C GLY A 351 -21.19 7.93 38.88
N GLU A 352 -22.02 8.90 39.28
CA GLU A 352 -22.24 10.14 38.52
C GLU A 352 -20.95 10.97 38.41
N ALA A 353 -20.22 11.13 39.52
CA ALA A 353 -18.95 11.84 39.54
C ALA A 353 -17.89 11.14 38.66
N ALA A 354 -17.80 9.81 38.70
CA ALA A 354 -16.90 9.04 37.82
C ALA A 354 -17.26 9.22 36.34
N GLN A 355 -18.56 9.21 35.98
CA GLN A 355 -19.00 9.48 34.61
C GLN A 355 -18.67 10.91 34.14
N ALA A 356 -18.73 11.89 35.04
CA ALA A 356 -18.30 13.27 34.77
C ALA A 356 -16.78 13.33 34.48
N VAL A 357 -15.95 12.68 35.31
CA VAL A 357 -14.50 12.58 35.09
C VAL A 357 -14.19 11.93 33.74
N PHE A 358 -14.86 10.82 33.41
CA PHE A 358 -14.63 10.16 32.12
C PHE A 358 -15.03 11.04 30.93
N SER A 359 -16.10 11.83 31.05
CA SER A 359 -16.49 12.80 30.01
C SER A 359 -15.43 13.88 29.77
N GLU A 360 -14.74 14.31 30.84
CA GLU A 360 -13.61 15.24 30.73
C GLU A 360 -12.37 14.59 30.11
N VAL A 361 -12.07 13.32 30.43
CA VAL A 361 -10.99 12.55 29.79
C VAL A 361 -11.21 12.46 28.27
N LEU A 362 -12.43 12.18 27.82
CA LEU A 362 -12.78 12.18 26.40
C LEU A 362 -12.58 13.56 25.75
N SER A 363 -12.88 14.63 26.49
CA SER A 363 -12.67 16.01 26.04
C SER A 363 -11.18 16.38 25.95
N ILE A 364 -10.33 15.79 26.78
CA ILE A 364 -8.87 15.92 26.69
C ILE A 364 -8.36 15.29 25.39
N VAL A 365 -8.85 14.10 25.03
CA VAL A 365 -8.47 13.42 23.78
C VAL A 365 -8.93 14.20 22.55
N GLU A 366 -10.15 14.74 22.54
CA GLU A 366 -10.61 15.64 21.47
C GLU A 366 -9.72 16.89 21.36
N ALA A 367 -9.23 17.43 22.48
CA ALA A 367 -8.31 18.57 22.47
C ALA A 367 -6.93 18.20 21.89
N ALA A 368 -6.41 17.00 22.18
CA ALA A 368 -5.17 16.48 21.60
C ALA A 368 -5.32 16.29 20.08
N ARG A 369 -6.41 15.69 19.63
CA ARG A 369 -6.78 15.58 18.21
C ARG A 369 -6.85 16.95 17.54
N ALA A 370 -7.53 17.91 18.14
CA ALA A 370 -7.63 19.27 17.61
C ALA A 370 -6.27 19.95 17.48
N ALA A 371 -5.36 19.73 18.43
CA ALA A 371 -4.00 20.24 18.37
C ALA A 371 -3.22 19.60 17.21
N ALA A 372 -3.28 18.28 17.07
CA ALA A 372 -2.64 17.56 15.97
C ALA A 372 -3.19 18.01 14.60
N ARG A 373 -4.51 18.13 14.45
CA ARG A 373 -5.16 18.60 13.22
C ARG A 373 -4.73 19.99 12.82
N ARG A 374 -4.52 20.89 13.79
CA ARG A 374 -3.97 22.22 13.52
C ARG A 374 -2.58 22.08 12.91
N ASP A 375 -1.69 21.34 13.56
CA ASP A 375 -0.29 21.16 13.11
C ASP A 375 -0.22 20.55 11.70
N TRP A 376 -0.93 19.44 11.45
CA TRP A 376 -0.88 18.72 10.18
C TRP A 376 -1.61 19.39 9.00
N GLY A 377 -2.61 20.24 9.26
CA GLY A 377 -3.38 20.90 8.21
C GLY A 377 -4.37 20.00 7.44
N ALA A 378 -4.27 18.67 7.58
CA ALA A 378 -5.15 17.68 7.00
C ALA A 378 -5.44 16.54 7.98
N SER A 379 -6.68 16.02 7.98
CA SER A 379 -7.15 15.04 8.98
C SER A 379 -6.63 13.62 8.72
N ARG A 380 -6.19 13.35 7.49
CA ARG A 380 -5.57 12.07 7.10
C ARG A 380 -4.22 11.79 7.77
N TYR A 381 -3.55 12.80 8.30
CA TYR A 381 -2.26 12.67 8.99
C TYR A 381 -2.38 12.76 10.51
N VAL A 382 -3.61 12.82 11.04
CA VAL A 382 -3.82 12.90 12.48
C VAL A 382 -3.79 11.49 13.05
N TRP A 383 -2.82 11.25 13.93
CA TRP A 383 -2.66 10.05 14.75
C TRP A 383 -2.77 10.45 16.23
N LEU A 384 -3.61 9.74 16.99
CA LEU A 384 -3.70 9.88 18.44
C LEU A 384 -2.79 8.84 19.09
N PRO A 385 -1.78 9.22 19.88
CA PRO A 385 -0.90 8.26 20.53
C PRO A 385 -1.72 7.31 21.41
N LEU A 386 -1.51 5.99 21.22
CA LEU A 386 -2.19 4.99 22.06
C LEU A 386 -1.78 5.13 23.52
N GLN A 387 -0.62 5.74 23.80
CA GLN A 387 -0.13 6.09 25.14
C GLN A 387 -1.07 7.04 25.92
N LEU A 388 -2.04 7.68 25.25
CA LEU A 388 -3.13 8.39 25.92
C LEU A 388 -4.02 7.44 26.75
N ALA A 389 -4.03 6.15 26.41
CA ALA A 389 -4.77 5.10 27.11
C ALA A 389 -3.87 3.99 27.66
N ILE A 390 -2.66 3.77 27.14
CA ILE A 390 -1.74 2.70 27.62
C ILE A 390 -0.47 3.24 28.26
N ARG A 391 0.13 2.46 29.16
CA ARG A 391 1.37 2.74 29.87
C ARG A 391 2.56 2.05 29.18
N PRO A 392 3.81 2.48 29.46
CA PRO A 392 5.00 1.85 28.87
C PRO A 392 5.08 0.33 29.08
N GLU A 393 4.65 -0.14 30.26
CA GLU A 393 4.59 -1.55 30.63
C GLU A 393 3.42 -2.35 30.02
N GLU A 394 2.54 -1.72 29.23
CA GLU A 394 1.40 -2.39 28.55
C GLU A 394 1.66 -2.55 27.03
N HIS A 395 2.91 -2.37 26.60
CA HIS A 395 3.36 -2.54 25.21
C HIS A 395 4.87 -2.87 25.12
N ASP A 396 5.41 -3.59 26.11
CA ASP A 396 6.84 -3.94 26.18
C ASP A 396 7.13 -5.42 25.86
N THR A 397 6.08 -6.20 25.56
CA THR A 397 6.17 -7.59 25.12
C THR A 397 5.71 -7.81 23.66
N GLN A 398 6.15 -8.93 23.07
CA GLN A 398 5.77 -9.32 21.71
C GLN A 398 4.26 -9.54 21.58
N ASP A 399 3.63 -10.20 22.55
CA ASP A 399 2.20 -10.50 22.51
C ASP A 399 1.32 -9.27 22.67
N GLU A 400 1.71 -8.31 23.51
CA GLU A 400 1.00 -7.03 23.64
C GLU A 400 1.04 -6.23 22.35
N LEU A 401 2.21 -6.14 21.71
CA LEU A 401 2.38 -5.44 20.44
C LEU A 401 1.65 -6.16 19.29
N ASP A 402 1.70 -7.51 19.22
CA ASP A 402 0.94 -8.31 18.25
C ASP A 402 -0.57 -8.06 18.44
N ALA A 403 -1.05 -8.03 19.69
CA ALA A 403 -2.45 -7.76 20.00
C ALA A 403 -2.87 -6.33 19.63
N LEU A 404 -2.01 -5.33 19.85
CA LEU A 404 -2.29 -3.94 19.47
C LEU A 404 -2.32 -3.76 17.95
N VAL A 405 -1.38 -4.37 17.22
CA VAL A 405 -1.40 -4.38 15.75
C VAL A 405 -2.68 -5.06 15.24
N ALA A 406 -3.00 -6.26 15.74
CA ALA A 406 -4.19 -7.00 15.31
C ALA A 406 -5.49 -6.27 15.63
N ARG A 407 -5.60 -5.67 16.83
CA ARG A 407 -6.73 -4.81 17.20
C ARG A 407 -6.80 -3.63 16.24
N ALA A 408 -5.71 -2.88 16.06
CA ALA A 408 -5.72 -1.67 15.24
C ALA A 408 -6.06 -1.96 13.77
N THR A 409 -5.57 -3.05 13.19
CA THR A 409 -5.78 -3.38 11.76
C THR A 409 -7.03 -4.22 11.47
N HIS A 410 -7.67 -4.78 12.50
CA HIS A 410 -8.71 -5.83 12.37
C HIS A 410 -8.24 -7.14 11.74
N GLU A 411 -6.94 -7.35 11.63
CA GLU A 411 -6.36 -8.55 11.03
C GLU A 411 -5.52 -9.31 12.06
N PRO A 412 -5.91 -10.54 12.45
CA PRO A 412 -5.18 -11.30 13.45
C PRO A 412 -3.86 -11.85 12.88
N PHE A 413 -2.86 -11.93 13.74
CA PHE A 413 -1.70 -12.77 13.46
C PHE A 413 -2.11 -14.24 13.45
N THR A 414 -1.55 -14.99 12.51
CA THR A 414 -1.75 -16.44 12.38
C THR A 414 -0.46 -17.18 12.69
N ASP A 415 -0.57 -18.33 13.34
CA ASP A 415 0.56 -19.22 13.64
C ASP A 415 0.72 -20.30 12.57
N GLY A 416 1.78 -21.12 12.70
CA GLY A 416 2.02 -22.26 11.83
C GLY A 416 2.40 -21.89 10.40
N ASN A 417 2.91 -20.68 10.17
CA ASN A 417 3.40 -20.27 8.85
C ASN A 417 4.86 -20.70 8.63
N ALA A 418 5.24 -20.83 7.37
CA ALA A 418 6.61 -21.04 6.92
C ALA A 418 6.98 -19.98 5.87
N VAL A 419 8.21 -19.48 5.94
CA VAL A 419 8.68 -18.41 5.05
C VAL A 419 10.09 -18.71 4.54
N SER A 420 10.28 -18.56 3.23
CA SER A 420 11.58 -18.61 2.55
C SER A 420 11.97 -17.25 2.02
N TYR A 421 13.24 -16.90 2.20
CA TYR A 421 13.79 -15.62 1.78
C TYR A 421 14.36 -15.68 0.37
N VAL A 422 13.68 -15.03 -0.57
CA VAL A 422 13.98 -15.08 -2.00
C VAL A 422 14.73 -13.81 -2.43
N ILE A 423 15.93 -14.00 -2.93
CA ILE A 423 16.74 -12.92 -3.52
C ILE A 423 16.17 -12.49 -4.88
N ASN A 424 16.41 -11.24 -5.32
CA ASN A 424 15.84 -10.74 -6.58
C ASN A 424 16.21 -11.61 -7.79
N GLU A 425 17.42 -12.15 -7.82
CA GLU A 425 17.95 -12.97 -8.91
C GLU A 425 17.17 -14.30 -9.08
N GLN A 426 16.46 -14.76 -8.06
CA GLN A 426 15.61 -15.96 -8.10
C GLN A 426 14.15 -15.66 -8.43
N PHE A 427 13.71 -14.39 -8.38
CA PHE A 427 12.29 -14.05 -8.45
C PHE A 427 11.62 -14.57 -9.74
N GLN A 428 12.22 -14.31 -10.92
CA GLN A 428 11.65 -14.74 -12.21
C GLN A 428 11.53 -16.27 -12.29
N TYR A 429 12.53 -17.00 -11.78
CA TYR A 429 12.45 -18.47 -11.67
C TYR A 429 11.31 -18.90 -10.74
N GLN A 430 11.20 -18.31 -9.54
CA GLN A 430 10.15 -18.65 -8.58
C GLN A 430 8.75 -18.36 -9.15
N LEU A 431 8.58 -17.24 -9.85
CA LEU A 431 7.35 -16.94 -10.59
C LEU A 431 7.03 -18.05 -11.61
N SER A 432 8.00 -18.45 -12.43
CA SER A 432 7.83 -19.55 -13.40
C SER A 432 7.45 -20.88 -12.71
N ARG A 433 8.10 -21.22 -11.58
CA ARG A 433 7.79 -22.39 -10.76
C ARG A 433 6.33 -22.37 -10.30
N THR A 434 5.85 -21.27 -9.73
CA THR A 434 4.46 -21.16 -9.25
C THR A 434 3.42 -21.33 -10.37
N ILE A 435 3.67 -20.75 -11.56
CA ILE A 435 2.79 -20.88 -12.73
C ILE A 435 2.66 -22.35 -13.15
N ARG A 436 3.79 -23.07 -13.18
CA ARG A 436 3.85 -24.48 -13.59
C ARG A 436 3.27 -25.40 -12.51
N ALA A 437 3.46 -25.07 -11.23
CA ALA A 437 2.97 -25.85 -10.10
C ALA A 437 1.44 -25.82 -9.96
N ALA A 438 0.80 -24.70 -10.29
CA ALA A 438 -0.64 -24.47 -10.12
C ALA A 438 -1.51 -25.57 -10.76
N ARG A 439 -2.46 -26.09 -9.98
CA ARG A 439 -3.40 -27.17 -10.34
C ARG A 439 -4.85 -26.69 -10.41
N ASP A 440 -5.24 -25.75 -9.56
CA ASP A 440 -6.59 -25.19 -9.53
C ASP A 440 -6.60 -23.74 -10.03
N TYR A 441 -5.65 -22.91 -9.58
CA TYR A 441 -5.54 -21.53 -10.04
C TYR A 441 -4.18 -20.88 -9.71
N HIS A 442 -3.85 -19.82 -10.44
CA HIS A 442 -2.68 -18.96 -10.20
C HIS A 442 -3.09 -17.50 -10.36
N VAL A 443 -2.59 -16.62 -9.49
CA VAL A 443 -2.76 -15.17 -9.55
C VAL A 443 -1.38 -14.51 -9.56
N LEU A 444 -1.11 -13.74 -10.60
CA LEU A 444 -0.06 -12.72 -10.62
C LEU A 444 -0.74 -11.36 -10.44
N TRP A 445 -0.56 -10.74 -9.28
CA TRP A 445 -1.02 -9.39 -9.00
C TRP A 445 0.19 -8.48 -8.91
N VAL A 446 0.47 -7.73 -9.97
CA VAL A 446 1.70 -6.97 -10.09
C VAL A 446 1.38 -5.65 -10.77
N HIS A 447 2.08 -4.58 -10.40
CA HIS A 447 1.90 -3.32 -11.10
C HIS A 447 2.83 -3.16 -12.31
N ASP A 448 3.85 -4.01 -12.53
CA ASP A 448 4.80 -3.83 -13.63
C ASP A 448 5.10 -5.13 -14.37
N VAL A 449 4.72 -5.17 -15.65
CA VAL A 449 5.07 -6.22 -16.63
C VAL A 449 5.51 -5.56 -17.92
N ARG A 450 6.74 -5.81 -18.37
CA ARG A 450 7.33 -5.19 -19.56
C ARG A 450 6.82 -5.83 -20.86
N GLY A 451 6.20 -5.02 -21.72
CA GLY A 451 5.96 -5.38 -23.11
C GLY A 451 7.21 -5.20 -23.97
N VAL A 452 7.97 -4.15 -23.67
CA VAL A 452 9.21 -3.78 -24.36
C VAL A 452 10.34 -3.46 -23.36
N ASP A 453 11.57 -3.65 -23.80
CA ASP A 453 12.79 -3.26 -23.08
C ASP A 453 13.00 -1.73 -23.09
N ASP A 454 14.12 -1.26 -22.54
CA ASP A 454 14.44 0.17 -22.49
C ASP A 454 14.86 0.75 -23.87
N ARG A 455 15.11 -0.10 -24.87
CA ARG A 455 15.41 0.28 -26.26
C ARG A 455 14.14 0.32 -27.13
N GLY A 456 13.01 -0.15 -26.61
CA GLY A 456 11.73 -0.24 -27.29
C GLY A 456 11.50 -1.55 -28.04
N ASP A 457 12.38 -2.54 -27.83
CA ASP A 457 12.32 -3.86 -28.43
C ASP A 457 11.44 -4.79 -27.58
N PRO A 458 10.83 -5.86 -28.14
CA PRO A 458 10.06 -6.81 -27.35
C PRO A 458 10.87 -7.38 -26.18
N ASP A 459 10.32 -7.31 -24.97
CA ASP A 459 11.03 -7.74 -23.75
C ASP A 459 11.20 -9.27 -23.72
N GLU A 460 12.45 -9.73 -23.67
CA GLU A 460 12.85 -11.13 -23.72
C GLU A 460 12.40 -11.90 -22.47
N MET A 461 12.52 -11.31 -21.27
CA MET A 461 12.13 -12.01 -20.04
C MET A 461 10.62 -12.29 -20.03
N THR A 462 9.81 -11.33 -20.46
CA THR A 462 8.37 -11.49 -20.56
C THR A 462 8.01 -12.48 -21.67
N TYR A 463 8.69 -12.43 -22.82
CA TYR A 463 8.62 -13.47 -23.85
C TYR A 463 8.90 -14.87 -23.29
N ARG A 464 9.96 -15.04 -22.50
CA ARG A 464 10.31 -16.31 -21.84
C ARG A 464 9.20 -16.76 -20.90
N HIS A 465 8.58 -15.87 -20.12
CA HIS A 465 7.43 -16.22 -19.28
C HIS A 465 6.19 -16.64 -20.08
N VAL A 466 5.88 -15.94 -21.18
CA VAL A 466 4.78 -16.33 -22.08
C VAL A 466 5.02 -17.74 -22.64
N LEU A 467 6.20 -17.99 -23.19
CA LEU A 467 6.52 -19.25 -23.87
C LEU A 467 6.73 -20.41 -22.88
N ARG A 468 7.62 -20.23 -21.91
CA ARG A 468 8.15 -21.31 -21.06
C ARG A 468 7.43 -21.48 -19.72
N SER A 469 6.67 -20.47 -19.29
CA SER A 469 5.79 -20.58 -18.11
C SER A 469 4.35 -20.81 -18.53
N TYR A 470 3.67 -19.83 -19.12
CA TYR A 470 2.23 -19.91 -19.38
C TYR A 470 1.85 -20.91 -20.47
N LEU A 471 2.37 -20.76 -21.71
CA LEU A 471 2.03 -21.69 -22.80
C LEU A 471 2.47 -23.12 -22.47
N ALA A 472 3.69 -23.30 -21.95
CA ALA A 472 4.17 -24.60 -21.52
C ALA A 472 3.26 -25.25 -20.44
N ALA A 473 2.83 -24.48 -19.43
CA ALA A 473 1.92 -24.98 -18.40
C ALA A 473 0.56 -25.34 -19.00
N MET A 474 -0.03 -24.48 -19.85
CA MET A 474 -1.31 -24.77 -20.51
C MET A 474 -1.25 -26.05 -21.35
N ILE A 475 -0.18 -26.27 -22.13
CA ILE A 475 0.02 -27.49 -22.91
C ILE A 475 0.06 -28.72 -22.00
N ALA A 476 0.84 -28.66 -20.92
CA ALA A 476 0.94 -29.76 -19.97
C ALA A 476 -0.41 -30.07 -19.30
N ARG A 477 -1.17 -29.05 -18.92
CA ARG A 477 -2.48 -29.19 -18.28
C ARG A 477 -3.55 -29.72 -19.23
N VAL A 478 -3.55 -29.29 -20.50
CA VAL A 478 -4.42 -29.88 -21.53
C VAL A 478 -4.10 -31.35 -21.75
N ARG A 479 -2.82 -31.72 -21.82
CA ARG A 479 -2.41 -33.14 -21.98
C ARG A 479 -2.86 -34.01 -20.80
N ALA A 480 -2.87 -33.45 -19.58
CA ALA A 480 -3.36 -34.13 -18.38
C ALA A 480 -4.88 -34.03 -18.19
N TYR A 481 -5.61 -33.33 -19.06
CA TYR A 481 -7.02 -33.02 -18.82
C TYR A 481 -7.90 -34.27 -18.85
N ASP A 482 -7.62 -35.23 -19.74
CA ASP A 482 -8.41 -36.46 -19.84
C ASP A 482 -8.34 -37.33 -18.57
N SER A 483 -7.25 -37.25 -17.80
CA SER A 483 -7.11 -37.99 -16.54
C SER A 483 -7.52 -37.20 -15.31
N THR A 484 -7.50 -35.86 -15.37
CA THR A 484 -7.75 -35.01 -14.20
C THR A 484 -9.10 -34.30 -14.23
N GLY A 485 -9.66 -34.06 -15.42
CA GLY A 485 -10.83 -33.19 -15.62
C GLY A 485 -10.61 -31.73 -15.22
N ARG A 486 -9.36 -31.31 -14.95
CA ARG A 486 -9.04 -30.02 -14.34
C ARG A 486 -8.06 -29.22 -15.19
N PHE A 487 -8.36 -27.93 -15.32
CA PHE A 487 -7.48 -26.95 -15.94
C PHE A 487 -7.35 -25.76 -14.97
N PRO A 488 -6.12 -25.34 -14.59
CA PRO A 488 -5.94 -24.24 -13.66
C PRO A 488 -6.43 -22.91 -14.25
N VAL A 489 -7.08 -22.09 -13.43
CA VAL A 489 -7.46 -20.73 -13.81
C VAL A 489 -6.24 -19.80 -13.60
N TYR A 490 -5.65 -19.32 -14.69
CA TYR A 490 -4.55 -18.34 -14.64
C TYR A 490 -5.11 -16.92 -14.66
N MET A 491 -4.73 -16.06 -13.71
CA MET A 491 -5.19 -14.68 -13.59
C MET A 491 -4.02 -13.72 -13.50
N ILE A 492 -4.09 -12.63 -14.26
CA ILE A 492 -3.16 -11.49 -14.12
C ILE A 492 -3.98 -10.25 -13.74
N ILE A 493 -3.58 -9.59 -12.65
CA ILE A 493 -4.12 -8.32 -12.17
C ILE A 493 -3.03 -7.27 -12.31
N LEU A 494 -3.31 -6.21 -13.08
CA LEU A 494 -2.33 -5.16 -13.40
C LEU A 494 -3.03 -3.79 -13.44
N ASP A 495 -2.34 -2.74 -13.01
CA ASP A 495 -2.85 -1.36 -13.07
C ASP A 495 -2.77 -0.80 -14.51
N GLU A 496 -3.79 -0.03 -14.95
CA GLU A 496 -3.84 0.48 -16.32
C GLU A 496 -2.65 1.37 -16.70
N TRP A 497 -2.14 2.19 -15.77
CA TRP A 497 -1.04 3.11 -16.07
C TRP A 497 0.19 2.35 -16.55
N PHE A 498 0.62 1.36 -15.78
CA PHE A 498 1.79 0.58 -16.11
C PHE A 498 1.53 -0.37 -17.29
N TYR A 499 0.32 -0.89 -17.43
CA TYR A 499 -0.08 -1.66 -18.61
C TYR A 499 0.09 -0.88 -19.93
N GLU A 500 -0.32 0.40 -19.97
CA GLU A 500 -0.15 1.24 -21.16
C GLU A 500 1.30 1.72 -21.33
N VAL A 501 1.96 2.20 -20.26
CA VAL A 501 3.35 2.70 -20.32
C VAL A 501 4.33 1.62 -20.75
N ASN A 502 4.16 0.40 -20.23
CA ASN A 502 5.04 -0.73 -20.56
C ASN A 502 4.62 -1.48 -21.82
N LYS A 503 3.56 -1.06 -22.52
CA LYS A 503 3.05 -1.69 -23.76
C LYS A 503 2.74 -3.20 -23.59
N THR A 504 2.25 -3.61 -22.43
CA THR A 504 2.07 -5.02 -22.05
C THR A 504 1.04 -5.76 -22.92
N ARG A 505 0.13 -5.03 -23.58
CA ARG A 505 -0.86 -5.58 -24.53
C ARG A 505 -0.26 -6.54 -25.56
N LEU A 506 0.98 -6.29 -26.00
CA LEU A 506 1.72 -7.14 -26.94
C LEU A 506 1.65 -8.62 -26.55
N TRP A 507 1.91 -8.92 -25.28
CA TRP A 507 1.95 -10.28 -24.74
C TRP A 507 0.58 -10.75 -24.25
N PHE A 508 -0.21 -9.86 -23.67
CA PHE A 508 -1.49 -10.20 -23.06
C PHE A 508 -2.57 -10.57 -24.08
N ASP A 509 -2.55 -9.96 -25.28
CA ASP A 509 -3.42 -10.37 -26.38
C ASP A 509 -3.23 -11.85 -26.75
N LEU A 510 -1.98 -12.34 -26.76
CA LEU A 510 -1.68 -13.75 -27.00
C LEU A 510 -2.18 -14.62 -25.85
N LEU A 511 -1.95 -14.22 -24.60
CA LEU A 511 -2.34 -15.01 -23.43
C LEU A 511 -3.86 -15.09 -23.24
N GLU A 512 -4.63 -14.07 -23.64
CA GLU A 512 -6.10 -14.09 -23.60
C GLU A 512 -6.75 -14.90 -24.73
N ASP A 513 -6.03 -15.18 -25.83
CA ASP A 513 -6.51 -15.99 -26.96
C ASP A 513 -5.39 -16.88 -27.54
N PRO A 514 -4.83 -17.80 -26.73
CA PRO A 514 -3.57 -18.49 -27.03
C PRO A 514 -3.66 -19.47 -28.18
N THR A 515 -4.86 -19.81 -28.65
CA THR A 515 -5.07 -20.73 -29.77
C THR A 515 -5.25 -20.03 -31.11
N ARG A 516 -5.43 -18.70 -31.15
CA ARG A 516 -5.78 -17.97 -32.38
C ARG A 516 -4.98 -16.69 -32.60
N ARG A 517 -4.69 -15.93 -31.54
CA ARG A 517 -3.96 -14.67 -31.67
C ARG A 517 -2.50 -14.95 -31.99
N ARG A 518 -1.98 -14.36 -33.07
CA ARG A 518 -0.54 -14.35 -33.40
C ARG A 518 0.07 -13.02 -32.97
N VAL A 519 1.27 -13.09 -32.41
CA VAL A 519 2.08 -11.92 -32.13
C VAL A 519 2.83 -11.55 -33.41
N HIS A 520 2.96 -10.25 -33.68
CA HIS A 520 3.75 -9.73 -34.78
C HIS A 520 4.87 -8.85 -34.20
N LEU A 521 6.11 -9.24 -34.41
CA LEU A 521 7.34 -8.64 -33.89
C LEU A 521 8.18 -8.09 -35.06
N PRO A 522 9.13 -7.18 -34.80
CA PRO A 522 10.09 -6.75 -35.81
C PRO A 522 10.87 -7.94 -36.38
N ALA A 523 11.26 -7.87 -37.66
CA ALA A 523 11.84 -9.00 -38.41
C ALA A 523 13.02 -9.72 -37.73
N ARG A 524 13.85 -9.00 -36.96
CA ARG A 524 14.96 -9.60 -36.19
C ARG A 524 14.53 -10.56 -35.07
N PHE A 525 13.26 -10.52 -34.67
CA PHE A 525 12.66 -11.39 -33.65
C PHE A 525 11.76 -12.48 -34.25
N SER A 526 11.85 -12.74 -35.56
CA SER A 526 11.03 -13.77 -36.23
C SER A 526 11.18 -15.17 -35.61
N ALA A 527 12.38 -15.52 -35.14
CA ALA A 527 12.61 -16.79 -34.44
C ALA A 527 11.78 -16.93 -33.15
N TRP A 528 11.44 -15.82 -32.49
CA TRP A 528 10.55 -15.83 -31.33
C TRP A 528 9.11 -16.05 -31.76
N GLU A 529 8.68 -15.44 -32.87
CA GLU A 529 7.36 -15.69 -33.46
C GLU A 529 7.19 -17.16 -33.86
N ASP A 530 8.21 -17.76 -34.48
CA ASP A 530 8.22 -19.18 -34.85
C ASP A 530 8.10 -20.08 -33.62
N SER A 531 8.83 -19.75 -32.55
CA SER A 531 8.79 -20.46 -31.27
C SER A 531 7.41 -20.38 -30.60
N LEU A 532 6.80 -19.20 -30.58
CA LEU A 532 5.42 -19.02 -30.11
C LEU A 532 4.44 -19.77 -31.01
N GLY A 533 4.64 -19.71 -32.33
CA GLY A 533 3.87 -20.42 -33.34
C GLY A 533 3.79 -21.92 -33.05
N ALA A 534 4.96 -22.55 -32.89
CA ALA A 534 5.13 -23.95 -32.56
C ALA A 534 4.49 -24.35 -31.21
N ALA A 535 4.58 -23.48 -30.20
CA ALA A 535 3.92 -23.70 -28.91
C ALA A 535 2.39 -23.64 -29.05
N GLN A 536 1.85 -22.69 -29.81
CA GLN A 536 0.40 -22.61 -30.08
C GLN A 536 -0.10 -23.81 -30.91
N ASP A 537 0.69 -24.28 -31.89
CA ASP A 537 0.37 -25.51 -32.64
C ASP A 537 0.35 -26.73 -31.72
N SER A 538 1.32 -26.83 -30.81
CA SER A 538 1.36 -27.87 -29.79
C SER A 538 0.15 -27.81 -28.84
N LEU A 539 -0.29 -26.61 -28.45
CA LEU A 539 -1.49 -26.42 -27.63
C LEU A 539 -2.75 -26.84 -28.39
N ARG A 540 -2.93 -26.39 -29.63
CA ARG A 540 -4.06 -26.80 -30.49
C ARG A 540 -4.10 -28.32 -30.67
N ALA A 541 -2.95 -28.93 -30.95
CA ALA A 541 -2.83 -30.37 -31.09
C ALA A 541 -3.14 -31.12 -29.78
N ALA A 542 -2.74 -30.58 -28.62
CA ALA A 542 -3.10 -31.14 -27.32
C ALA A 542 -4.61 -31.08 -27.08
N ILE A 543 -5.26 -29.94 -27.40
CA ILE A 543 -6.72 -29.78 -27.27
C ILE A 543 -7.45 -30.78 -28.18
N ALA A 544 -7.03 -30.89 -29.44
CA ALA A 544 -7.64 -31.80 -30.41
C ALA A 544 -7.51 -33.28 -30.03
N ARG A 545 -6.44 -33.65 -29.30
CA ARG A 545 -6.22 -35.02 -28.80
C ARG A 545 -6.97 -35.34 -27.50
N SER A 546 -7.44 -34.33 -26.77
CA SER A 546 -8.21 -34.54 -25.54
C SER A 546 -9.64 -34.94 -25.88
N SER A 547 -9.98 -36.18 -25.53
CA SER A 547 -11.30 -36.75 -25.73
C SER A 547 -12.34 -36.04 -24.85
N LEU A 548 -11.97 -35.73 -23.60
CA LEU A 548 -12.86 -35.08 -22.65
C LEU A 548 -13.12 -33.62 -23.03
N LEU A 549 -12.10 -32.83 -23.39
CA LEU A 549 -12.30 -31.47 -23.88
C LEU A 549 -13.14 -31.45 -25.15
N THR A 550 -12.95 -32.41 -26.05
CA THR A 550 -13.74 -32.50 -27.28
C THR A 550 -15.22 -32.77 -26.96
N ALA A 551 -15.51 -33.69 -26.03
CA ALA A 551 -16.87 -33.98 -25.59
C ALA A 551 -17.51 -32.75 -24.90
N GLN A 552 -16.81 -32.13 -23.96
CA GLN A 552 -17.31 -30.96 -23.23
C GLN A 552 -17.44 -29.72 -24.12
N ARG A 553 -16.55 -29.53 -25.11
CA ARG A 553 -16.67 -28.48 -26.12
C ARG A 553 -17.95 -28.64 -26.95
N ARG A 554 -18.37 -29.87 -27.28
CA ARG A 554 -19.67 -30.12 -27.94
C ARG A 554 -20.85 -29.76 -27.04
N GLN A 555 -20.72 -29.99 -25.73
CA GLN A 555 -21.77 -29.72 -24.75
C GLN A 555 -21.89 -28.22 -24.40
N TYR A 556 -20.78 -27.54 -24.16
CA TYR A 556 -20.71 -26.18 -23.62
C TYR A 556 -20.35 -25.11 -24.67
N GLY A 557 -19.88 -25.52 -25.85
CA GLY A 557 -19.57 -24.65 -26.98
C GLY A 557 -18.17 -24.05 -26.99
N GLU A 558 -17.83 -23.37 -28.09
CA GLU A 558 -16.53 -22.71 -28.30
C GLU A 558 -16.22 -21.59 -27.31
N GLY A 559 -17.26 -20.87 -26.86
CA GLY A 559 -17.11 -19.79 -25.89
C GLY A 559 -16.54 -20.29 -24.57
N TRP A 560 -16.99 -21.47 -24.13
CA TRP A 560 -16.51 -22.14 -22.92
C TRP A 560 -15.05 -22.56 -23.05
N LEU A 561 -14.68 -23.27 -24.13
CA LEU A 561 -13.29 -23.74 -24.32
C LEU A 561 -12.30 -22.56 -24.36
N ARG A 562 -12.68 -21.47 -25.04
CA ARG A 562 -11.88 -20.23 -25.08
C ARG A 562 -11.81 -19.53 -23.73
N ASN A 563 -12.82 -19.66 -22.89
CA ASN A 563 -12.78 -19.14 -21.53
C ASN A 563 -11.92 -20.00 -20.61
N LEU A 564 -11.94 -21.33 -20.79
CA LEU A 564 -11.18 -22.29 -19.99
C LEU A 564 -9.67 -22.21 -20.28
N VAL A 565 -9.27 -22.28 -21.56
CA VAL A 565 -7.85 -22.38 -21.95
C VAL A 565 -7.29 -21.01 -22.34
N LYS A 566 -7.04 -20.18 -21.33
CA LYS A 566 -6.37 -18.88 -21.47
C LYS A 566 -5.87 -18.34 -20.13
N VAL A 567 -5.22 -17.17 -20.17
CA VAL A 567 -5.00 -16.33 -19.00
C VAL A 567 -6.11 -15.27 -18.92
N HIS A 568 -6.67 -15.06 -17.74
CA HIS A 568 -7.67 -14.04 -17.45
C HIS A 568 -7.00 -12.74 -17.03
N VAL A 569 -6.90 -11.78 -17.94
CA VAL A 569 -6.33 -10.47 -17.65
C VAL A 569 -7.40 -9.56 -17.05
N SER A 570 -7.05 -8.91 -15.95
CA SER A 570 -7.88 -7.91 -15.27
C SER A 570 -7.08 -6.63 -15.08
N ILE A 571 -7.33 -5.63 -15.92
CA ILE A 571 -6.70 -4.33 -15.77
C ILE A 571 -7.53 -3.47 -14.80
N THR A 572 -6.91 -3.12 -13.67
CA THR A 572 -7.51 -2.35 -12.58
C THR A 572 -7.29 -0.85 -12.76
N ASN A 573 -8.07 -0.05 -12.03
CA ASN A 573 -8.04 1.40 -12.04
C ASN A 573 -8.20 2.01 -13.44
N ALA A 574 -8.92 1.30 -14.31
CA ALA A 574 -9.19 1.76 -15.68
C ALA A 574 -9.74 3.19 -15.68
N SER A 575 -9.33 3.96 -16.70
CA SER A 575 -9.61 5.38 -16.86
C SER A 575 -11.11 5.61 -16.81
N ASP A 576 -11.53 6.33 -15.77
CA ASP A 576 -12.92 6.59 -15.47
C ASP A 576 -13.04 8.08 -15.12
N PRO A 577 -13.34 8.94 -16.13
CA PRO A 577 -13.40 10.39 -15.95
C PRO A 577 -14.57 10.83 -15.07
N SER A 578 -15.42 9.90 -14.60
CA SER A 578 -16.52 10.23 -13.70
C SER A 578 -16.09 10.40 -12.23
N PHE A 579 -14.84 10.07 -11.88
CA PHE A 579 -14.30 10.19 -10.53
C PHE A 579 -13.24 11.26 -10.40
N TRP A 580 -13.52 12.22 -9.51
CA TRP A 580 -12.70 13.39 -9.25
C TRP A 580 -12.74 13.76 -7.77
N SER A 581 -11.68 14.40 -7.29
CA SER A 581 -11.59 14.82 -5.89
C SER A 581 -10.81 16.12 -5.72
N TRP A 582 -11.24 16.94 -4.76
CA TRP A 582 -10.50 18.10 -4.25
C TRP A 582 -9.49 17.73 -3.16
N ARG A 583 -9.37 16.44 -2.82
CA ARG A 583 -8.52 15.95 -1.74
C ARG A 583 -7.12 15.53 -2.21
N VAL A 584 -6.87 15.59 -3.52
CA VAL A 584 -5.56 15.29 -4.14
C VAL A 584 -4.75 16.57 -4.37
N ALA A 585 -5.40 17.64 -4.81
CA ALA A 585 -4.79 18.96 -5.05
C ALA A 585 -5.63 20.07 -4.41
N GLN A 586 -4.98 21.15 -3.95
CA GLN A 586 -5.61 22.15 -3.07
C GLN A 586 -6.55 23.15 -3.79
N TRP A 587 -6.35 23.42 -5.08
CA TRP A 587 -6.98 24.57 -5.77
C TRP A 587 -7.88 24.19 -6.94
N PHE A 588 -7.84 22.94 -7.38
CA PHE A 588 -8.64 22.43 -8.48
C PHE A 588 -8.94 20.95 -8.22
N PRO A 589 -10.09 20.43 -8.68
CA PRO A 589 -10.38 19.01 -8.56
C PRO A 589 -9.40 18.25 -9.45
N PHE A 590 -8.98 17.07 -9.02
CA PHE A 590 -8.07 16.20 -9.77
C PHE A 590 -8.76 14.87 -10.09
N PRO A 591 -8.53 14.24 -11.26
CA PRO A 591 -9.14 12.95 -11.56
C PRO A 591 -8.47 11.83 -10.77
N ASP A 592 -9.28 10.86 -10.34
CA ASP A 592 -8.78 9.67 -9.62
C ASP A 592 -7.91 8.76 -10.50
N ASN A 593 -7.89 9.00 -11.82
CA ASN A 593 -7.06 8.32 -12.82
C ASN A 593 -5.54 8.35 -12.54
N TRP A 594 -5.09 9.09 -11.53
CA TRP A 594 -3.70 9.09 -11.06
C TRP A 594 -3.42 8.06 -9.95
N MET A 595 -4.46 7.56 -9.27
CA MET A 595 -4.30 6.52 -8.25
C MET A 595 -3.74 5.25 -8.88
N ARG A 596 -2.86 4.56 -8.13
CA ARG A 596 -2.17 3.37 -8.64
C ARG A 596 -2.39 2.20 -7.71
N ASP A 597 -2.55 1.02 -8.28
CA ASP A 597 -2.31 -0.22 -7.55
C ASP A 597 -0.83 -0.57 -7.67
N HIS A 598 -0.08 -0.46 -6.58
CA HIS A 598 1.35 -0.75 -6.50
C HIS A 598 1.64 -2.15 -5.95
N ARG A 599 0.61 -2.97 -5.68
CA ARG A 599 0.78 -4.31 -5.12
C ARG A 599 1.56 -5.26 -6.03
N LYS A 600 2.32 -6.15 -5.40
CA LYS A 600 3.23 -7.09 -6.04
C LYS A 600 3.24 -8.42 -5.30
N LEU A 601 2.30 -9.26 -5.70
CA LEU A 601 1.95 -10.54 -5.09
C LEU A 601 1.85 -11.63 -6.16
N VAL A 602 2.27 -12.83 -5.80
CA VAL A 602 1.96 -14.05 -6.56
C VAL A 602 1.32 -15.03 -5.60
N PHE A 603 0.27 -15.74 -5.99
CA PHE A 603 -0.23 -16.86 -5.19
C PHE A 603 -0.96 -17.89 -6.04
N TYR A 604 -0.95 -19.14 -5.59
CA TYR A 604 -1.57 -20.25 -6.31
C TYR A 604 -2.09 -21.31 -5.36
N ASP A 605 -3.18 -21.98 -5.74
CA ASP A 605 -3.77 -23.13 -5.04
C ASP A 605 -3.97 -22.99 -3.52
N ILE A 606 -4.06 -21.76 -3.00
CA ILE A 606 -4.38 -21.52 -1.59
C ILE A 606 -5.80 -22.00 -1.32
N SER A 607 -5.95 -22.78 -0.25
CA SER A 607 -7.21 -23.42 0.11
C SER A 607 -7.56 -23.15 1.57
N GLU A 608 -8.84 -22.91 1.83
CA GLU A 608 -9.40 -22.91 3.17
C GLU A 608 -9.53 -24.32 3.75
N ASP A 609 -9.49 -25.36 2.90
CA ASP A 609 -9.58 -26.78 3.28
C ASP A 609 -8.20 -27.40 3.60
N ASP A 610 -7.14 -26.93 2.94
CA ASP A 610 -5.75 -27.39 3.12
C ASP A 610 -4.83 -26.16 3.09
N LEU A 611 -4.44 -25.73 4.29
CA LEU A 611 -3.71 -24.46 4.51
C LEU A 611 -2.29 -24.48 3.95
N TYR A 612 -1.78 -25.66 3.63
CA TYR A 612 -0.42 -25.86 3.14
C TYR A 612 -0.41 -26.32 1.69
N ARG A 613 -1.53 -26.35 0.97
CA ARG A 613 -1.55 -26.82 -0.43
C ARG A 613 -0.78 -25.93 -1.39
N GLY A 614 -0.89 -24.62 -1.20
CA GLY A 614 -0.36 -23.59 -2.08
C GLY A 614 0.62 -22.66 -1.38
N GLU A 615 1.18 -21.71 -2.13
CA GLU A 615 2.15 -20.73 -1.61
C GLU A 615 1.84 -19.33 -2.16
N ALA A 616 2.41 -18.31 -1.52
CA ALA A 616 2.38 -16.93 -1.94
C ALA A 616 3.79 -16.32 -2.00
N LEU A 617 4.02 -15.36 -2.89
CA LEU A 617 5.21 -14.51 -2.91
C LEU A 617 4.81 -13.06 -2.65
N PHE A 618 5.47 -12.43 -1.68
CA PHE A 618 5.45 -10.98 -1.45
C PHE A 618 6.75 -10.40 -2.00
N THR A 619 6.70 -9.40 -2.87
CA THR A 619 7.92 -8.91 -3.54
C THR A 619 7.90 -7.41 -3.79
N GLY A 620 9.10 -6.81 -3.91
CA GLY A 620 9.27 -5.51 -4.53
C GLY A 620 9.43 -5.58 -6.06
N SER A 621 9.69 -6.76 -6.65
CA SER A 621 10.11 -6.93 -8.06
C SER A 621 8.95 -6.95 -9.06
N GLY A 622 9.21 -6.53 -10.30
CA GLY A 622 8.28 -6.63 -11.44
C GLY A 622 8.66 -7.76 -12.40
N VAL A 623 7.96 -7.87 -13.53
CA VAL A 623 8.24 -8.87 -14.58
C VAL A 623 8.86 -8.19 -15.79
N GLY A 624 10.10 -8.53 -16.12
CA GLY A 624 10.80 -7.98 -17.28
C GLY A 624 12.32 -8.08 -17.16
N GLU A 625 13.03 -7.81 -18.26
CA GLU A 625 14.50 -7.90 -18.32
C GLU A 625 15.17 -7.00 -17.28
N HIS A 626 14.64 -5.79 -17.13
CA HIS A 626 15.16 -4.80 -16.21
C HIS A 626 15.20 -5.32 -14.77
N TYR A 627 14.17 -6.06 -14.33
CA TYR A 627 14.09 -6.67 -13.00
C TYR A 627 14.92 -7.94 -12.85
N ALA A 628 15.21 -8.63 -13.97
CA ALA A 628 16.10 -9.78 -14.00
C ALA A 628 17.59 -9.37 -13.97
N SER A 629 17.90 -8.08 -14.16
CA SER A 629 19.28 -7.57 -14.14
C SER A 629 19.93 -7.65 -12.75
N THR A 630 21.26 -7.60 -12.71
CA THR A 630 22.08 -7.59 -11.49
C THR A 630 22.14 -6.22 -10.82
N ALA A 631 21.36 -5.24 -11.27
CA ALA A 631 21.36 -3.92 -10.66
C ALA A 631 20.44 -3.80 -9.45
N TRP A 632 19.44 -4.68 -9.26
CA TRP A 632 18.39 -4.44 -8.28
C TRP A 632 18.66 -5.07 -6.92
N GLU A 633 18.83 -4.22 -5.90
CA GLU A 633 18.88 -4.61 -4.51
C GLU A 633 17.46 -4.68 -3.95
N ASP A 634 16.83 -5.84 -4.09
CA ASP A 634 15.44 -6.12 -3.71
C ASP A 634 15.27 -7.56 -3.20
N ARG A 635 14.18 -7.85 -2.47
CA ARG A 635 13.94 -9.13 -1.81
C ARG A 635 12.46 -9.50 -1.87
N SER A 636 12.21 -10.81 -1.85
CA SER A 636 10.88 -11.38 -1.80
C SER A 636 10.77 -12.41 -0.67
N LEU A 637 9.55 -12.67 -0.22
CA LEU A 637 9.24 -13.73 0.73
C LEU A 637 8.30 -14.73 0.07
N LEU A 638 8.72 -16.00 0.01
CA LEU A 638 7.84 -17.12 -0.31
C LEU A 638 7.19 -17.57 1.01
N VAL A 639 5.86 -17.63 1.05
CA VAL A 639 5.07 -17.85 2.26
C VAL A 639 4.12 -19.01 2.03
N ARG A 640 4.04 -19.89 3.02
CA ARG A 640 3.12 -21.03 3.06
C ARG A 640 2.44 -21.09 4.43
N GLY A 641 1.17 -21.46 4.44
CA GLY A 641 0.39 -21.59 5.68
C GLY A 641 -0.80 -20.62 5.78
N PRO A 642 -1.41 -20.53 6.97
CA PRO A 642 -2.73 -19.92 7.16
C PRO A 642 -2.80 -18.44 6.77
N VAL A 643 -1.70 -17.68 6.92
CA VAL A 643 -1.66 -16.24 6.58
C VAL A 643 -2.01 -15.97 5.12
N THR A 644 -1.72 -16.93 4.24
CA THR A 644 -1.90 -16.78 2.80
C THR A 644 -3.37 -16.76 2.39
N VAL A 645 -4.28 -17.32 3.18
CA VAL A 645 -5.73 -17.35 2.90
C VAL A 645 -6.31 -15.93 2.77
N ALA A 646 -5.77 -14.95 3.50
CA ALA A 646 -6.17 -13.55 3.42
C ALA A 646 -6.02 -12.94 2.01
N LEU A 647 -5.07 -13.44 1.19
CA LEU A 647 -4.84 -12.98 -0.19
C LEU A 647 -6.06 -13.20 -1.08
N LYS A 648 -6.80 -14.29 -0.88
CA LYS A 648 -8.02 -14.58 -1.65
C LYS A 648 -9.11 -13.55 -1.34
N SER A 649 -9.28 -13.23 -0.06
CA SER A 649 -10.23 -12.21 0.39
C SER A 649 -9.85 -10.82 -0.13
N ALA A 650 -8.56 -10.47 -0.12
CA ALA A 650 -8.07 -9.21 -0.64
C ALA A 650 -8.25 -9.08 -2.17
N ALA A 651 -7.90 -10.11 -2.95
CA ALA A 651 -8.10 -10.12 -4.40
C ALA A 651 -9.60 -10.07 -4.76
N ARG A 652 -10.46 -10.78 -4.01
CA ARG A 652 -11.92 -10.67 -4.15
C ARG A 652 -12.41 -9.25 -3.88
N ALA A 653 -11.97 -8.63 -2.78
CA ALA A 653 -12.35 -7.27 -2.42
C ALA A 653 -11.94 -6.27 -3.49
N LEU A 654 -10.74 -6.40 -4.07
CA LEU A 654 -10.30 -5.60 -5.22
C LEU A 654 -11.26 -5.75 -6.40
N MET A 655 -11.56 -6.99 -6.81
CA MET A 655 -12.44 -7.25 -7.98
C MET A 655 -13.84 -6.65 -7.79
N LEU A 656 -14.41 -6.75 -6.59
CA LEU A 656 -15.68 -6.13 -6.23
C LEU A 656 -15.60 -4.60 -6.34
N LYS A 657 -14.55 -3.99 -5.77
CA LYS A 657 -14.32 -2.54 -5.81
C LYS A 657 -14.12 -2.02 -7.24
N GLN A 658 -13.57 -2.85 -8.13
CA GLN A 658 -13.37 -2.53 -9.54
C GLN A 658 -14.60 -2.80 -10.41
N GLY A 659 -15.74 -3.17 -9.82
CA GLY A 659 -17.04 -3.27 -10.51
C GLY A 659 -17.43 -4.68 -10.98
N ILE A 660 -16.69 -5.73 -10.63
CA ILE A 660 -17.17 -7.11 -10.86
C ILE A 660 -18.26 -7.41 -9.82
N PRO A 661 -19.47 -7.82 -10.22
CA PRO A 661 -20.51 -8.13 -9.26
C PRO A 661 -20.23 -9.46 -8.55
N ALA A 662 -20.74 -9.62 -7.33
CA ALA A 662 -20.37 -10.71 -6.42
C ALA A 662 -20.60 -12.11 -7.01
N GLU A 663 -21.68 -12.26 -7.78
CA GLU A 663 -22.05 -13.50 -8.47
C GLU A 663 -21.09 -13.88 -9.61
N ARG A 664 -20.31 -12.92 -10.13
CA ARG A 664 -19.34 -13.13 -11.22
C ARG A 664 -17.90 -13.25 -10.76
N ILE A 665 -17.61 -13.14 -9.47
CA ILE A 665 -16.24 -13.33 -8.96
C ILE A 665 -15.69 -14.70 -9.46
N PRO A 666 -14.38 -14.86 -9.75
CA PRO A 666 -13.83 -16.16 -10.07
C PRO A 666 -14.12 -17.19 -8.97
N PRO A 667 -14.60 -18.42 -9.26
CA PRO A 667 -14.89 -19.42 -8.23
C PRO A 667 -13.71 -19.73 -7.30
N ALA A 668 -12.47 -19.63 -7.81
CA ALA A 668 -11.25 -19.79 -7.02
C ALA A 668 -11.09 -18.74 -5.92
N LEU A 669 -11.64 -17.53 -6.10
CA LEU A 669 -11.58 -16.42 -5.13
C LEU A 669 -12.87 -16.28 -4.30
N ALA A 670 -13.87 -17.13 -4.56
CA ALA A 670 -15.12 -17.12 -3.81
C ALA A 670 -14.86 -17.49 -2.33
N PRO A 671 -15.58 -16.88 -1.39
CA PRO A 671 -15.42 -17.21 0.03
C PRO A 671 -15.81 -18.67 0.29
N ARG A 672 -15.04 -19.35 1.14
CA ARG A 672 -15.33 -20.69 1.63
C ARG A 672 -15.23 -20.69 3.17
N PRO A 673 -16.01 -21.53 3.87
CA PRO A 673 -15.80 -21.74 5.29
C PRO A 673 -14.41 -22.33 5.54
N ARG A 674 -13.86 -22.11 6.74
CA ARG A 674 -12.63 -22.78 7.17
C ARG A 674 -12.88 -24.29 7.27
N ALA A 675 -11.85 -25.09 7.00
CA ALA A 675 -11.88 -26.53 7.27
C ALA A 675 -12.25 -26.82 8.73
N LEU A 676 -12.95 -27.93 8.97
CA LEU A 676 -13.30 -28.38 10.33
C LEU A 676 -12.07 -28.74 11.17
N ASP A 677 -10.97 -29.15 10.53
CA ASP A 677 -9.70 -29.51 11.17
C ASP A 677 -8.65 -28.39 11.10
N TYR A 678 -9.05 -27.15 10.83
CA TYR A 678 -8.17 -25.99 10.67
C TYR A 678 -7.12 -25.89 11.81
N ASP A 679 -7.58 -25.89 13.07
CA ASP A 679 -6.68 -25.74 14.22
C ASP A 679 -5.71 -26.92 14.35
N ALA A 680 -6.14 -28.13 13.99
CA ALA A 680 -5.29 -29.31 13.98
C ALA A 680 -4.22 -29.25 12.87
N GLN A 681 -4.54 -28.68 11.70
CA GLN A 681 -3.54 -28.44 10.66
C GLN A 681 -2.48 -27.43 11.12
N VAL A 682 -2.90 -26.32 11.73
CA VAL A 682 -1.99 -25.30 12.27
C VAL A 682 -1.10 -25.87 13.37
N ALA A 683 -1.68 -26.59 14.33
CA ALA A 683 -0.92 -27.18 15.43
C ALA A 683 0.11 -28.21 14.94
N ARG A 684 -0.27 -29.06 13.98
CA ARG A 684 0.64 -30.04 13.37
C ARG A 684 1.81 -29.36 12.66
N ALA A 685 1.52 -28.36 11.82
CA ALA A 685 2.56 -27.63 11.13
C ALA A 685 3.46 -26.84 12.10
N ALA A 686 2.91 -26.33 13.20
CA ALA A 686 3.71 -25.67 14.23
C ALA A 686 4.64 -26.64 14.98
N ALA A 687 4.25 -27.91 15.12
CA ALA A 687 5.06 -28.95 15.71
C ALA A 687 6.11 -29.53 14.73
N ASP A 688 5.75 -29.72 13.46
CA ASP A 688 6.60 -30.29 12.42
C ASP A 688 7.61 -29.27 11.85
N ASN A 689 7.26 -27.98 11.91
CA ASN A 689 8.16 -26.91 11.52
C ASN A 689 9.07 -26.60 12.71
N PRO A 690 10.40 -26.70 12.59
CA PRO A 690 11.31 -26.29 13.67
C PRO A 690 11.16 -24.81 14.05
N ARG A 691 10.41 -24.02 13.26
CA ARG A 691 10.27 -22.55 13.35
C ARG A 691 8.86 -22.11 12.97
N PRO A 692 7.85 -22.41 13.80
CA PRO A 692 6.53 -21.85 13.60
C PRO A 692 6.64 -20.32 13.58
N LEU A 693 6.38 -19.72 12.42
CA LEU A 693 6.35 -18.28 12.27
C LEU A 693 4.92 -17.79 12.48
N ARG A 694 4.82 -16.71 13.25
CA ARG A 694 3.60 -15.92 13.36
C ARG A 694 3.62 -14.77 12.37
N ALA A 695 2.54 -14.60 11.60
CA ALA A 695 2.49 -13.59 10.55
C ALA A 695 1.09 -13.01 10.34
N VAL A 696 1.04 -11.77 9.86
CA VAL A 696 -0.16 -11.10 9.36
C VAL A 696 0.13 -10.48 8.00
N MET A 697 -0.81 -10.59 7.08
CA MET A 697 -0.78 -9.91 5.79
C MET A 697 -1.70 -8.70 5.85
N LEU A 698 -1.22 -7.55 5.38
CA LEU A 698 -1.97 -6.29 5.37
C LEU A 698 -1.93 -5.65 3.99
N GLN A 699 -2.93 -4.83 3.69
CA GLN A 699 -2.97 -4.03 2.47
C GLN A 699 -3.32 -2.57 2.77
N ASN A 700 -2.70 -1.66 2.03
CA ASN A 700 -3.28 -0.35 1.77
C ASN A 700 -4.19 -0.49 0.54
N ASN A 701 -5.45 -0.07 0.63
CA ASN A 701 -6.34 -0.05 -0.52
C ASN A 701 -6.07 1.17 -1.41
N THR A 702 -6.29 1.06 -2.72
CA THR A 702 -6.05 2.16 -3.66
C THR A 702 -6.94 3.39 -3.35
N GLY A 703 -6.39 4.59 -3.48
CA GLY A 703 -7.14 5.83 -3.30
C GLY A 703 -7.53 6.14 -1.85
N PHE A 704 -8.77 6.59 -1.65
CA PHE A 704 -9.30 7.09 -0.36
C PHE A 704 -9.78 6.01 0.62
N ASP A 705 -9.49 4.75 0.31
CA ASP A 705 -9.92 3.59 1.06
C ASP A 705 -8.92 3.27 2.21
N GLU A 706 -9.20 2.25 3.00
CA GLU A 706 -8.48 1.92 4.24
C GLU A 706 -6.98 1.64 4.01
N LYS A 707 -6.16 2.01 5.01
CA LYS A 707 -4.68 1.96 4.95
C LYS A 707 -4.07 1.09 6.06
N SER A 708 -4.38 -0.21 6.09
CA SER A 708 -4.01 -1.09 7.20
C SER A 708 -2.49 -1.21 7.43
N ILE A 709 -1.68 -1.11 6.38
CA ILE A 709 -0.21 -1.11 6.53
C ILE A 709 0.25 0.15 7.27
N ASN A 710 -0.34 1.31 6.96
CA ASN A 710 0.00 2.56 7.64
C ASN A 710 -0.38 2.49 9.12
N ILE A 711 -1.52 1.88 9.46
CA ILE A 711 -1.93 1.69 10.86
C ILE A 711 -0.88 0.83 11.59
N ALA A 712 -0.49 -0.32 11.04
CA ALA A 712 0.52 -1.18 11.67
C ALA A 712 1.88 -0.49 11.83
N LYS A 713 2.34 0.26 10.82
CA LYS A 713 3.56 1.07 10.92
C LYS A 713 3.45 2.12 12.02
N ALA A 714 2.31 2.81 12.11
CA ALA A 714 2.08 3.82 13.14
C ALA A 714 2.12 3.20 14.54
N VAL A 715 1.46 2.05 14.76
CA VAL A 715 1.54 1.29 16.02
C VAL A 715 3.00 0.95 16.34
N LEU A 716 3.73 0.30 15.43
CA LEU A 716 5.10 -0.15 15.70
C LEU A 716 6.07 1.02 15.93
N TYR A 717 6.08 2.03 15.06
CA TYR A 717 6.91 3.22 15.28
C TYR A 717 6.55 3.88 16.60
N THR A 718 5.27 4.13 16.84
CA THR A 718 4.86 4.87 18.03
C THR A 718 4.83 4.05 19.31
N LEU A 719 5.12 2.73 19.31
CA LEU A 719 5.10 1.90 20.53
C LEU A 719 6.34 1.03 20.80
N MET A 720 7.26 0.82 19.85
CA MET A 720 8.48 0.03 20.14
C MET A 720 9.20 0.56 21.40
N PRO A 721 9.58 -0.33 22.35
CA PRO A 721 10.11 0.05 23.65
C PRO A 721 11.50 0.72 23.57
N ALA A 722 11.89 1.46 24.59
CA ALA A 722 13.18 2.14 24.65
C ALA A 722 14.37 1.16 24.56
N GLY A 723 15.38 1.50 23.76
CA GLY A 723 16.53 0.64 23.46
C GLY A 723 16.30 -0.32 22.28
N SER A 724 15.10 -0.33 21.68
CA SER A 724 14.84 -1.05 20.43
C SER A 724 15.65 -0.48 19.27
N VAL A 725 15.82 -1.26 18.21
CA VAL A 725 16.45 -0.85 16.95
C VAL A 725 15.45 -0.97 15.81
N ILE A 726 15.35 0.08 15.00
CA ILE A 726 14.51 0.11 13.79
C ILE A 726 15.37 0.45 12.58
N LYS A 727 15.29 -0.37 11.52
CA LYS A 727 15.95 -0.12 10.22
C LYS A 727 14.90 0.01 9.14
N VAL A 728 14.99 1.06 8.33
CA VAL A 728 14.00 1.36 7.29
C VAL A 728 14.66 1.74 5.97
N PRO A 729 15.20 0.77 5.20
CA PRO A 729 15.54 1.00 3.82
C PRO A 729 14.27 1.16 2.98
N ASP A 730 14.24 2.21 2.16
CA ASP A 730 13.17 2.41 1.18
C ASP A 730 13.70 3.19 -0.03
N SER A 731 13.18 2.87 -1.21
CA SER A 731 13.46 3.60 -2.44
C SER A 731 12.85 5.01 -2.51
N LEU A 732 11.80 5.27 -1.72
CA LEU A 732 10.98 6.48 -1.75
C LEU A 732 10.75 7.01 -0.32
N TRP A 733 11.57 7.98 0.07
CA TRP A 733 11.57 8.59 1.41
C TRP A 733 11.08 10.03 1.39
N ASN A 734 9.77 10.26 1.21
CA ASN A 734 9.26 11.62 1.04
C ASN A 734 8.14 12.04 2.00
N SER A 735 7.70 11.15 2.89
CA SER A 735 6.63 11.47 3.84
C SER A 735 7.14 12.18 5.10
N THR A 736 6.58 13.36 5.38
CA THR A 736 6.85 14.09 6.61
C THR A 736 6.24 13.44 7.84
N PHE A 737 5.13 12.69 7.69
CA PHE A 737 4.53 11.94 8.78
C PHE A 737 5.45 10.82 9.26
N TRP A 738 5.96 9.98 8.36
CA TRP A 738 6.85 8.87 8.74
C TRP A 738 8.17 9.37 9.34
N GLY A 739 8.77 10.41 8.76
CA GLY A 739 9.95 11.03 9.35
C GLY A 739 9.68 11.60 10.76
N SER A 740 8.51 12.20 10.98
CA SER A 740 8.11 12.71 12.30
C SER A 740 7.92 11.58 13.31
N ALA A 741 7.26 10.49 12.92
CA ALA A 741 7.05 9.32 13.77
C ALA A 741 8.39 8.71 14.20
N LEU A 742 9.32 8.52 13.27
CA LEU A 742 10.65 7.98 13.55
C LEU A 742 11.52 8.89 14.42
N LEU A 743 11.42 10.21 14.26
CA LEU A 743 12.06 11.15 15.20
C LEU A 743 11.46 10.99 16.61
N GLY A 744 10.13 10.86 16.72
CA GLY A 744 9.44 10.57 17.98
C GLY A 744 9.94 9.27 18.63
N CYS A 745 10.17 8.22 17.83
CA CYS A 745 10.80 6.99 18.29
C CYS A 745 12.18 7.26 18.92
N SER A 746 13.03 8.00 18.23
CA SER A 746 14.38 8.31 18.70
C SER A 746 14.38 9.11 20.00
N LEU A 747 13.45 10.07 20.14
CA LEU A 747 13.26 10.83 21.39
C LEU A 747 12.72 9.98 22.55
N ARG A 748 12.16 8.81 22.26
CA ARG A 748 11.77 7.81 23.27
C ARG A 748 12.89 6.80 23.59
N GLY A 749 14.07 6.95 23.02
CA GLY A 749 15.18 6.04 23.28
C GLY A 749 15.28 4.87 22.29
N VAL A 750 14.56 4.90 21.17
CA VAL A 750 14.74 3.92 20.09
C VAL A 750 15.91 4.31 19.20
N ARG A 751 16.65 3.34 18.68
CA ARG A 751 17.78 3.54 17.76
C ARG A 751 17.32 3.34 16.32
N VAL A 752 17.20 4.43 15.57
CA VAL A 752 16.57 4.45 14.24
C VAL A 752 17.58 4.73 13.14
N LEU A 753 17.58 3.88 12.12
CA LEU A 753 18.38 3.99 10.90
C LEU A 753 17.45 4.15 9.69
N VAL A 754 17.44 5.36 9.11
CA VAL A 754 16.72 5.68 7.88
C VAL A 754 17.67 5.57 6.70
N ILE A 755 17.33 4.80 5.66
CA ILE A 755 18.20 4.61 4.49
C ILE A 755 17.41 4.86 3.21
N ALA A 756 17.91 5.77 2.38
CA ALA A 756 17.32 6.12 1.08
C ALA A 756 18.39 6.07 -0.03
N PRO A 757 18.04 5.84 -1.30
CA PRO A 757 19.02 5.81 -2.38
C PRO A 757 19.60 7.19 -2.70
N ALA A 758 20.89 7.23 -3.05
CA ALA A 758 21.45 8.32 -3.84
C ALA A 758 20.78 8.39 -5.21
N LEU A 759 20.84 9.53 -5.90
CA LEU A 759 20.24 9.69 -7.23
C LEU A 759 20.79 8.66 -8.25
N ALA A 760 22.09 8.34 -8.15
CA ALA A 760 22.73 7.33 -8.99
C ALA A 760 22.12 5.93 -8.78
N ASN A 761 21.75 5.61 -7.55
CA ASN A 761 21.23 4.32 -7.08
C ASN A 761 19.69 4.29 -6.94
N ALA A 762 18.99 5.31 -7.43
CA ALA A 762 17.53 5.36 -7.35
C ALA A 762 16.91 4.45 -8.43
N PRO A 763 15.92 3.61 -8.07
CA PRO A 763 15.26 2.71 -9.01
C PRO A 763 14.48 3.47 -10.08
N ALA A 764 13.84 4.58 -9.68
CA ALA A 764 13.24 5.57 -10.55
C ALA A 764 13.78 6.97 -10.17
N ARG A 765 14.27 7.72 -11.17
CA ARG A 765 14.81 9.08 -10.98
C ARG A 765 13.73 10.16 -11.18
N ALA A 766 12.50 9.88 -10.72
CA ALA A 766 11.39 10.80 -10.86
C ALA A 766 11.72 12.11 -10.12
N PHE A 767 11.80 13.19 -10.89
CA PHE A 767 12.25 14.51 -10.45
C PHE A 767 11.61 14.96 -9.13
N GLY A 768 10.26 14.99 -9.07
CA GLY A 768 9.53 15.46 -7.89
C GLY A 768 9.77 14.59 -6.66
N SER A 769 9.79 13.27 -6.82
CA SER A 769 10.00 12.34 -5.71
C SER A 769 11.42 12.47 -5.13
N MET A 770 12.44 12.66 -5.97
CA MET A 770 13.84 12.82 -5.51
C MET A 770 14.10 14.15 -4.81
N ILE A 771 13.47 15.25 -5.23
CA ILE A 771 13.56 16.55 -4.54
C ILE A 771 12.96 16.43 -3.14
N ARG A 772 11.76 15.85 -3.06
CA ARG A 772 11.08 15.67 -1.77
C ARG A 772 11.83 14.70 -0.86
N ASN A 773 12.47 13.68 -1.44
CA ASN A 773 13.37 12.79 -0.72
C ASN A 773 14.52 13.56 -0.07
N ARG A 774 15.24 14.39 -0.86
CA ARG A 774 16.30 15.26 -0.32
C ARG A 774 15.80 16.11 0.84
N GLU A 775 14.66 16.79 0.69
CA GLU A 775 14.13 17.63 1.76
C GLU A 775 13.82 16.83 3.04
N MET A 776 13.28 15.62 2.91
CA MET A 776 12.96 14.80 4.06
C MET A 776 14.23 14.32 4.78
N LEU A 777 15.22 13.83 4.04
CA LEU A 777 16.50 13.43 4.63
C LEU A 777 17.22 14.61 5.27
N TRP A 778 17.17 15.79 4.65
CA TRP A 778 17.73 17.02 5.22
C TRP A 778 17.08 17.35 6.57
N ARG A 779 15.74 17.30 6.66
CA ARG A 779 15.01 17.54 7.93
C ARG A 779 15.41 16.54 9.02
N LEU A 780 15.56 15.25 8.68
CA LEU A 780 15.97 14.22 9.64
C LEU A 780 17.43 14.39 10.07
N ALA A 781 18.33 14.73 9.14
CA ALA A 781 19.73 14.99 9.44
C ALA A 781 19.85 16.21 10.38
N SER A 782 19.15 17.31 10.08
CA SER A 782 19.10 18.48 10.95
C SER A 782 18.48 18.17 12.32
N ALA A 783 17.42 17.35 12.36
CA ALA A 783 16.83 16.90 13.63
C ALA A 783 17.83 16.10 14.46
N SER A 784 18.58 15.19 13.84
CA SER A 784 19.59 14.36 14.52
C SER A 784 20.72 15.20 15.14
N GLN A 785 21.05 16.35 14.56
CA GLN A 785 22.04 17.29 15.11
C GLN A 785 21.45 18.19 16.21
N VAL A 786 20.35 18.89 15.93
CA VAL A 786 19.77 19.90 16.84
C VAL A 786 19.27 19.27 18.14
N LEU A 787 18.75 18.04 18.04
CA LEU A 787 18.20 17.26 19.16
C LEU A 787 19.16 16.17 19.64
N ALA A 788 20.44 16.19 19.23
CA ALA A 788 21.41 15.17 19.61
C ALA A 788 21.49 14.94 21.13
N PRO A 789 21.57 15.99 21.98
CA PRO A 789 21.61 15.80 23.43
C PRO A 789 20.35 15.13 23.98
N GLU A 790 19.18 15.50 23.47
CA GLU A 790 17.89 14.99 23.96
C GLU A 790 17.65 13.54 23.51
N ILE A 791 18.06 13.20 22.29
CA ILE A 791 18.04 11.82 21.78
C ILE A 791 18.98 10.95 22.62
N ALA A 792 20.22 11.42 22.84
CA ALA A 792 21.23 10.68 23.62
C ALA A 792 20.82 10.51 25.09
N ALA A 793 20.24 11.55 25.71
CA ALA A 793 19.75 11.49 27.09
C ALA A 793 18.66 10.42 27.30
N SER A 794 17.91 10.10 26.24
CA SER A 794 16.89 9.05 26.25
C SER A 794 17.43 7.67 25.86
N GLY A 795 18.73 7.55 25.54
CA GLY A 795 19.36 6.32 25.02
C GLY A 795 19.04 6.02 23.55
N GLY A 796 18.49 7.00 22.83
CA GLY A 796 18.06 6.86 21.44
C GLY A 796 19.18 7.14 20.45
N LEU A 797 18.88 6.89 19.17
CA LEU A 797 19.76 7.22 18.05
C LEU A 797 18.90 7.56 16.84
N LEU A 798 19.30 8.57 16.06
CA LEU A 798 18.73 8.85 14.75
C LEU A 798 19.88 8.99 13.75
N LYS A 799 19.96 8.07 12.79
CA LYS A 799 20.99 8.09 11.75
C LYS A 799 20.35 8.07 10.37
N VAL A 800 20.79 9.00 9.52
CA VAL A 800 20.35 9.15 8.14
C VAL A 800 21.45 8.62 7.22
N GLY A 801 21.11 7.58 6.46
CA GLY A 801 21.98 6.92 5.50
C GLY A 801 21.52 7.17 4.07
N VAL A 802 22.48 7.41 3.18
CA VAL A 802 22.28 7.44 1.74
C VAL A 802 22.94 6.20 1.14
N TYR A 803 22.15 5.29 0.57
CA TYR A 803 22.66 4.15 -0.18
C TYR A 803 23.33 4.65 -1.46
N ALA A 804 24.66 4.65 -1.45
CA ALA A 804 25.53 5.14 -2.52
C ALA A 804 26.54 4.04 -2.86
N SER A 805 26.03 2.85 -3.19
CA SER A 805 26.86 1.69 -3.48
C SER A 805 27.50 1.80 -4.87
N GLU A 806 28.79 1.48 -4.92
CA GLU A 806 29.61 1.38 -6.13
C GLU A 806 29.80 -0.09 -6.56
N PHE A 807 29.29 -1.04 -5.77
CA PHE A 807 29.47 -2.47 -5.99
C PHE A 807 28.26 -3.07 -6.70
N SER A 808 28.48 -3.91 -7.72
CA SER A 808 27.39 -4.71 -8.31
C SER A 808 26.66 -5.53 -7.25
N VAL A 809 25.37 -5.85 -7.45
CA VAL A 809 24.63 -6.67 -6.48
C VAL A 809 25.27 -8.06 -6.31
N THR A 810 25.97 -8.53 -7.35
CA THR A 810 26.70 -9.80 -7.42
C THR A 810 28.11 -9.74 -6.84
N ASP A 811 28.68 -8.57 -6.54
CA ASP A 811 30.01 -8.43 -5.93
C ASP A 811 29.94 -8.66 -4.41
N ILE A 812 29.72 -9.93 -4.03
CA ILE A 812 29.64 -10.34 -2.63
C ILE A 812 30.93 -10.01 -1.85
N PRO A 813 32.14 -10.28 -2.36
CA PRO A 813 33.38 -9.89 -1.69
C PRO A 813 33.50 -8.37 -1.45
N GLY A 814 33.19 -7.55 -2.46
CA GLY A 814 33.21 -6.08 -2.34
C GLY A 814 32.24 -5.57 -1.28
N LYS A 815 31.03 -6.12 -1.23
CA LYS A 815 30.04 -5.80 -0.19
C LYS A 815 30.52 -6.16 1.21
N VAL A 816 31.14 -7.33 1.41
CA VAL A 816 31.71 -7.72 2.72
C VAL A 816 32.82 -6.75 3.13
N ARG A 817 33.72 -6.36 2.20
CA ARG A 817 34.74 -5.33 2.46
C ARG A 817 34.13 -3.98 2.84
N SER A 818 33.04 -3.59 2.18
CA SER A 818 32.31 -2.35 2.49
C SER A 818 31.73 -2.39 3.89
N VAL A 819 31.07 -3.48 4.29
CA VAL A 819 30.55 -3.67 5.66
C VAL A 819 31.65 -3.51 6.70
N ARG A 820 32.77 -4.21 6.52
CA ARG A 820 33.94 -4.11 7.41
C ARG A 820 34.42 -2.67 7.55
N ARG A 821 34.65 -1.99 6.43
CA ARG A 821 35.15 -0.60 6.40
C ARG A 821 34.20 0.35 7.11
N THR A 822 32.91 0.25 6.84
CA THR A 822 31.88 1.12 7.42
C THR A 822 31.77 0.91 8.94
N LEU A 823 31.84 -0.34 9.43
CA LEU A 823 31.89 -0.63 10.87
C LEU A 823 33.15 -0.05 11.55
N GLN A 824 34.30 -0.05 10.87
CA GLN A 824 35.54 0.55 11.41
C GLN A 824 35.48 2.08 11.44
N GLN A 825 34.90 2.70 10.40
CA GLN A 825 34.84 4.15 10.24
C GLN A 825 33.90 4.82 11.26
N HIS A 826 32.80 4.18 11.63
CA HIS A 826 31.80 4.80 12.48
C HIS A 826 31.75 4.17 13.87
N ALA A 827 32.24 4.91 14.88
CA ALA A 827 32.24 4.46 16.28
C ALA A 827 30.84 4.09 16.80
N TRP A 828 29.82 4.87 16.42
CA TRP A 828 28.43 4.60 16.83
C TRP A 828 27.87 3.29 16.28
N LEU A 829 28.38 2.76 15.15
CA LEU A 829 27.98 1.43 14.66
C LEU A 829 28.55 0.33 15.54
N ARG A 830 29.78 0.49 16.03
CA ARG A 830 30.39 -0.45 16.98
C ARG A 830 29.62 -0.46 18.30
N GLU A 831 29.21 0.70 18.78
CA GLU A 831 28.34 0.83 19.97
C GLU A 831 26.94 0.26 19.73
N LEU A 832 26.37 0.45 18.54
CA LEU A 832 25.04 -0.06 18.20
C LEU A 832 25.01 -1.59 18.23
N PHE A 833 25.95 -2.24 17.55
CA PHE A 833 25.98 -3.71 17.45
C PHE A 833 26.59 -4.37 18.68
N ASP A 834 27.48 -3.68 19.39
CA ASP A 834 28.16 -4.15 20.61
C ASP A 834 28.76 -5.56 20.45
N TYR A 835 29.37 -5.82 19.29
CA TYR A 835 29.98 -7.13 19.04
C TYR A 835 31.16 -7.38 20.00
N PRO A 836 31.34 -8.62 20.49
CA PRO A 836 32.55 -9.05 21.18
C PRO A 836 33.79 -8.69 20.37
N ALA A 837 34.87 -8.30 21.07
CA ALA A 837 36.11 -7.89 20.43
C ALA A 837 36.66 -8.93 19.42
N SER A 838 36.36 -10.22 19.61
CA SER A 838 36.74 -11.33 18.72
C SER A 838 35.99 -11.38 17.38
N VAL A 839 34.82 -10.73 17.25
CA VAL A 839 34.06 -10.69 15.99
C VAL A 839 34.81 -9.88 14.93
N TYR A 840 35.42 -8.75 15.31
CA TYR A 840 36.10 -7.86 14.36
C TYR A 840 37.31 -8.53 13.67
N PRO A 841 38.25 -9.20 14.37
CA PRO A 841 39.29 -10.01 13.72
C PRO A 841 38.75 -11.18 12.87
N GLY A 842 37.60 -11.75 13.25
CA GLY A 842 36.93 -12.80 12.49
C GLY A 842 36.39 -12.30 11.15
N LEU A 843 35.76 -11.12 11.14
CA LEU A 843 35.33 -10.42 9.92
C LEU A 843 36.53 -9.99 9.07
N ASP A 844 37.62 -9.56 9.70
CA ASP A 844 38.88 -9.25 9.01
C ASP A 844 39.45 -10.48 8.29
N SER A 845 39.45 -11.63 8.98
CA SER A 845 39.89 -12.91 8.41
C SER A 845 38.98 -13.40 7.28
N LEU A 846 37.66 -13.20 7.39
CA LEU A 846 36.72 -13.51 6.32
C LEU A 846 36.97 -12.63 5.10
N ALA A 847 37.16 -11.32 5.29
CA ALA A 847 37.48 -10.40 4.20
C ALA A 847 38.79 -10.79 3.50
N ALA A 848 39.85 -11.10 4.25
CA ALA A 848 41.14 -11.54 3.68
C ALA A 848 41.03 -12.87 2.92
N ALA A 849 40.20 -13.81 3.41
CA ALA A 849 39.95 -15.07 2.72
C ALA A 849 39.18 -14.89 1.40
N LEU A 850 38.40 -13.82 1.27
CA LEU A 850 37.72 -13.49 0.02
C LEU A 850 38.67 -12.81 -0.98
N ASP A 851 39.74 -12.15 -0.52
CA ASP A 851 40.75 -11.53 -1.40
C ASP A 851 41.60 -12.57 -2.16
N SER A 852 41.66 -13.82 -1.67
CA SER A 852 42.33 -14.92 -2.37
C SER A 852 41.43 -15.66 -3.36
N LEU A 853 40.12 -15.35 -3.42
CA LEU A 853 39.21 -15.93 -4.39
C LEU A 853 39.30 -15.15 -5.72
N PRO A 854 39.30 -15.84 -6.88
CA PRO A 854 39.18 -15.17 -8.16
C PRO A 854 37.86 -14.39 -8.17
N SER A 855 37.88 -13.16 -8.69
CA SER A 855 36.64 -12.42 -8.95
C SER A 855 35.73 -13.34 -9.76
N LEU A 856 34.53 -13.64 -9.24
CA LEU A 856 33.52 -14.32 -10.04
C LEU A 856 33.38 -13.48 -11.32
N PRO A 857 33.55 -14.07 -12.53
CA PRO A 857 33.37 -13.33 -13.75
C PRO A 857 32.01 -12.64 -13.66
N ASP A 858 31.92 -11.37 -14.06
CA ASP A 858 30.65 -10.85 -14.54
C ASP A 858 30.31 -11.72 -15.75
N THR A 859 29.71 -12.89 -15.50
CA THR A 859 29.17 -13.75 -16.55
C THR A 859 28.28 -12.84 -17.35
N VAL A 860 28.59 -12.66 -18.64
CA VAL A 860 27.88 -11.78 -19.58
C VAL A 860 26.42 -11.75 -19.16
N PRO A 861 25.93 -10.65 -18.59
CA PRO A 861 24.58 -10.66 -18.03
C PRO A 861 23.63 -11.05 -19.16
N ASP A 862 22.78 -12.07 -18.97
CA ASP A 862 21.66 -12.35 -19.89
C ASP A 862 20.92 -11.04 -20.26
N PHE A 863 20.89 -10.08 -19.31
CA PHE A 863 20.42 -8.71 -19.49
C PHE A 863 21.46 -7.76 -18.87
N GLU A 864 22.14 -6.97 -19.71
CA GLU A 864 23.13 -5.97 -19.24
C GLU A 864 22.45 -4.92 -18.36
N ALA A 865 22.92 -4.80 -17.11
CA ALA A 865 22.61 -3.65 -16.28
C ALA A 865 23.52 -2.49 -16.68
N HIS A 866 22.97 -1.45 -17.32
CA HIS A 866 23.69 -0.18 -17.43
C HIS A 866 23.50 0.66 -16.15
N GLY A 867 24.58 0.85 -15.38
CA GLY A 867 24.65 1.80 -14.27
C GLY A 867 24.82 1.20 -12.87
N ALA A 868 24.80 2.07 -11.86
CA ALA A 868 24.98 1.72 -10.44
C ALA A 868 23.86 0.82 -9.89
N PRO A 869 24.13 0.00 -8.85
CA PRO A 869 23.10 -0.81 -8.19
C PRO A 869 21.97 0.08 -7.64
N ARG A 870 20.72 -0.38 -7.73
CA ARG A 870 19.52 0.36 -7.36
C ARG A 870 18.91 -0.21 -6.08
N LEU A 871 18.74 0.63 -5.06
CA LEU A 871 18.04 0.23 -3.84
C LEU A 871 16.53 0.23 -4.08
N HIS A 872 15.90 -0.95 -4.04
CA HIS A 872 14.46 -1.08 -4.20
C HIS A 872 13.76 -1.86 -3.09
N LEU A 873 14.55 -2.48 -2.21
CA LEU A 873 14.09 -3.10 -0.98
C LEU A 873 13.27 -2.11 -0.14
N LYS A 874 12.00 -2.45 0.06
CA LYS A 874 11.06 -1.76 0.95
C LYS A 874 10.85 -2.65 2.16
N ALA A 875 11.59 -2.37 3.24
CA ALA A 875 11.55 -3.21 4.42
C ALA A 875 11.56 -2.38 5.69
N ASN A 876 10.95 -2.93 6.74
CA ASN A 876 11.10 -2.42 8.10
C ASN A 876 11.51 -3.57 9.00
N PHE A 877 12.62 -3.38 9.71
CA PHE A 877 13.11 -4.35 10.68
C PHE A 877 13.08 -3.73 12.07
N PHE A 878 12.53 -4.48 13.02
CA PHE A 878 12.35 -4.06 14.40
C PHE A 878 12.90 -5.14 15.32
N ALA A 879 13.66 -4.73 16.32
CA ALA A 879 14.11 -5.59 17.40
C ALA A 879 14.06 -4.82 18.72
N SER A 880 13.47 -5.39 19.78
CA SER A 880 13.62 -4.84 21.14
C SER A 880 15.07 -4.86 21.59
N ARG A 881 15.37 -4.23 22.73
CA ARG A 881 16.70 -4.27 23.35
C ARG A 881 17.14 -5.72 23.61
N GLU A 882 16.25 -6.52 24.17
CA GLU A 882 16.45 -7.93 24.49
C GLU A 882 16.71 -8.73 23.20
N ALA A 883 15.88 -8.52 22.18
CA ALA A 883 16.05 -9.13 20.85
C ALA A 883 17.38 -8.73 20.20
N TRP A 884 17.75 -7.46 20.27
CA TRP A 884 18.98 -6.94 19.68
C TRP A 884 20.25 -7.51 20.33
N SER A 885 20.19 -7.95 21.59
CA SER A 885 21.32 -8.66 22.23
C SER A 885 21.70 -9.97 21.53
N ALA A 886 20.78 -10.62 20.81
CA ALA A 886 21.07 -11.76 19.93
C ALA A 886 21.97 -11.38 18.75
N LEU A 887 21.87 -10.13 18.33
CA LEU A 887 22.55 -9.63 17.15
C LEU A 887 24.01 -9.25 17.45
N GLY A 888 24.45 -9.34 18.70
CA GLY A 888 25.83 -9.19 19.15
C GLY A 888 26.59 -10.51 19.39
N LEU A 889 26.02 -11.69 19.11
CA LEU A 889 26.67 -12.97 19.39
C LEU A 889 27.98 -13.22 18.61
N TYR A 890 28.90 -14.04 19.15
CA TYR A 890 30.16 -14.37 18.44
C TYR A 890 29.92 -15.25 17.19
N GLU A 891 28.90 -16.11 17.26
CA GLU A 891 28.45 -17.02 16.22
C GLU A 891 28.05 -16.31 14.91
N TRP A 892 27.99 -14.97 14.90
CA TRP A 892 27.83 -14.16 13.70
C TRP A 892 28.93 -14.36 12.66
N VAL A 893 30.19 -14.60 13.07
CA VAL A 893 31.30 -14.82 12.11
C VAL A 893 31.05 -16.08 11.27
N PRO A 894 30.80 -17.27 11.86
CA PRO A 894 30.49 -18.46 11.08
C PRO A 894 29.15 -18.36 10.32
N MET A 895 28.12 -17.69 10.85
CA MET A 895 26.89 -17.42 10.11
C MET A 895 27.14 -16.60 8.84
N THR A 896 27.86 -15.48 8.98
CA THR A 896 28.17 -14.60 7.86
C THR A 896 28.97 -15.35 6.79
N ARG A 897 29.86 -16.26 7.19
CA ARG A 897 30.59 -17.13 6.27
C ARG A 897 29.66 -18.05 5.47
N ASP A 898 28.73 -18.75 6.13
CA ASP A 898 27.75 -19.61 5.46
C ASP A 898 26.85 -18.80 4.50
N PHE A 899 26.37 -17.65 4.96
CA PHE A 899 25.60 -16.72 4.14
C PHE A 899 26.36 -16.31 2.87
N VAL A 900 27.61 -15.88 3.00
CA VAL A 900 28.45 -15.46 1.87
C VAL A 900 28.68 -16.60 0.89
N GLN A 901 29.04 -17.80 1.36
CA GLN A 901 29.25 -18.97 0.51
C GLN A 901 28.01 -19.31 -0.32
N ARG A 902 26.83 -19.26 0.31
CA ARG A 902 25.59 -19.54 -0.39
C ARG A 902 25.20 -18.43 -1.35
N ARG A 903 25.39 -17.14 -1.00
CA ARG A 903 25.22 -16.02 -1.93
C ARG A 903 26.11 -16.16 -3.16
N MET A 904 27.38 -16.57 -2.99
CA MET A 904 28.28 -16.85 -4.11
C MET A 904 27.76 -17.99 -4.99
N SER A 905 27.33 -19.12 -4.40
CA SER A 905 26.73 -20.22 -5.16
C SER A 905 25.48 -19.80 -5.95
N GLN A 906 24.72 -18.84 -5.41
CA GLN A 906 23.52 -18.34 -6.06
C GLN A 906 23.87 -17.50 -7.31
N VAL A 907 24.89 -16.65 -7.19
CA VAL A 907 25.42 -15.87 -8.31
C VAL A 907 25.94 -16.79 -9.41
N GLU A 908 26.70 -17.83 -9.06
CA GLU A 908 27.24 -18.81 -10.03
C GLU A 908 26.15 -19.55 -10.82
N ARG A 909 25.02 -19.88 -10.19
CA ARG A 909 23.92 -20.64 -10.82
C ARG A 909 22.87 -19.76 -11.50
N ARG A 910 23.00 -18.43 -11.41
CA ARG A 910 22.00 -17.46 -11.88
C ARG A 910 21.72 -17.58 -13.39
N SER A 911 22.76 -17.62 -14.22
CA SER A 911 22.60 -17.61 -15.68
C SER A 911 21.72 -18.76 -16.16
N THR A 912 21.95 -19.98 -15.66
CA THR A 912 21.10 -21.15 -15.95
C THR A 912 19.66 -20.94 -15.47
N ALA A 913 19.47 -20.40 -14.26
CA ALA A 913 18.15 -20.15 -13.68
C ALA A 913 17.30 -19.15 -14.48
N VAL A 914 17.93 -18.05 -14.90
CA VAL A 914 17.29 -16.96 -15.65
C VAL A 914 17.10 -17.33 -17.13
N SER A 915 18.06 -18.03 -17.73
CA SER A 915 18.01 -18.46 -19.14
C SER A 915 17.05 -19.60 -19.40
N SER A 916 16.98 -20.59 -18.51
CA SER A 916 16.29 -21.86 -18.77
C SER A 916 15.08 -22.11 -17.86
N PHE A 917 14.92 -21.33 -16.78
CA PHE A 917 14.01 -21.65 -15.67
C PHE A 917 14.18 -23.08 -15.13
N GLN A 918 15.39 -23.66 -15.25
CA GLN A 918 15.72 -24.95 -14.65
C GLN A 918 15.73 -24.87 -13.12
N GLU A 919 15.52 -26.02 -12.48
CA GLU A 919 15.40 -26.13 -11.03
C GLU A 919 16.56 -25.47 -10.30
N TYR A 920 16.21 -24.56 -9.42
CA TYR A 920 17.10 -23.95 -8.45
C TYR A 920 16.93 -24.70 -7.12
N PRO A 921 18.02 -25.05 -6.42
CA PRO A 921 17.91 -25.57 -5.06
C PRO A 921 17.15 -24.58 -4.17
N ASP A 922 16.53 -25.09 -3.11
CA ASP A 922 15.51 -24.40 -2.30
C ASP A 922 15.73 -22.90 -2.07
N ALA A 923 14.62 -22.17 -2.14
CA ALA A 923 14.53 -20.72 -1.92
C ALA A 923 14.99 -20.26 -0.52
N LEU A 924 15.33 -21.19 0.38
CA LEU A 924 15.58 -20.90 1.79
C LEU A 924 17.04 -21.18 2.12
N ILE A 925 17.76 -20.12 2.51
CA ILE A 925 18.92 -20.26 3.35
C ILE A 925 18.49 -19.89 4.76
N ASP A 926 18.39 -20.90 5.60
CA ASP A 926 18.35 -20.71 7.02
C ASP A 926 19.81 -20.59 7.49
N VAL A 927 20.30 -19.35 7.51
CA VAL A 927 21.59 -19.07 8.14
C VAL A 927 21.35 -18.76 9.61
N GLY A 928 21.94 -19.57 10.49
CA GLY A 928 22.08 -19.22 11.90
C GLY A 928 20.81 -19.32 12.72
N GLY A 929 19.69 -19.81 12.19
CA GLY A 929 18.47 -19.89 12.98
C GLY A 929 18.55 -20.91 14.12
N ASP A 930 19.37 -21.95 14.03
CA ASP A 930 19.61 -22.86 15.17
C ASP A 930 20.32 -22.15 16.33
N VAL A 931 21.19 -21.20 16.01
CA VAL A 931 21.84 -20.37 17.03
C VAL A 931 20.83 -19.42 17.64
N MET A 932 19.98 -18.79 16.81
CA MET A 932 18.91 -17.91 17.29
C MET A 932 17.90 -18.66 18.16
N GLN A 933 17.57 -19.90 17.80
CA GLN A 933 16.69 -20.76 18.58
C GLN A 933 17.33 -21.14 19.91
N ARG A 934 18.58 -21.66 19.91
CA ARG A 934 19.30 -21.96 21.16
C ARG A 934 19.46 -20.73 22.05
N TRP A 935 19.72 -19.57 21.45
CA TRP A 935 19.74 -18.30 22.14
C TRP A 935 18.36 -18.06 22.78
N TYR A 936 17.28 -18.01 22.00
CA TYR A 936 15.94 -17.77 22.51
C TYR A 936 15.55 -18.74 23.64
N ASP A 937 15.86 -20.03 23.46
CA ASP A 937 15.57 -21.10 24.41
C ASP A 937 16.38 -20.99 25.72
N SER A 938 17.52 -20.29 25.73
CA SER A 938 18.30 -20.09 26.95
C SER A 938 17.79 -18.93 27.83
N ARG A 939 16.74 -18.20 27.41
CA ARG A 939 16.15 -17.07 28.16
C ARG A 939 15.04 -17.55 29.08
N THR A 940 14.81 -16.84 30.19
CA THR A 940 13.64 -17.09 31.06
C THR A 940 12.34 -16.71 30.34
N PRO A 941 11.17 -17.23 30.76
CA PRO A 941 9.88 -16.84 30.17
C PRO A 941 9.65 -15.32 30.12
N GLU A 942 10.02 -14.60 31.19
CA GLU A 942 9.87 -13.14 31.30
C GLU A 942 10.78 -12.40 30.31
N GLN A 943 12.00 -12.90 30.11
CA GLN A 943 12.92 -12.37 29.11
C GLN A 943 12.41 -12.64 27.69
N ARG A 944 11.93 -13.86 27.42
CA ARG A 944 11.38 -14.26 26.11
C ARG A 944 10.17 -13.41 25.72
N ALA A 945 9.30 -13.05 26.66
CA ALA A 945 8.17 -12.18 26.39
C ALA A 945 8.60 -10.80 25.87
N ARG A 946 9.73 -10.27 26.38
CA ARG A 946 10.33 -8.99 25.97
C ARG A 946 11.21 -9.09 24.71
N VAL A 947 11.46 -10.28 24.18
CA VAL A 947 12.12 -10.46 22.88
C VAL A 947 11.10 -10.16 21.79
N VAL A 948 11.12 -8.92 21.32
CA VAL A 948 10.24 -8.45 20.25
C VAL A 948 11.02 -8.39 18.94
N PHE A 949 10.54 -9.09 17.92
CA PHE A 949 11.04 -9.01 16.56
C PHE A 949 9.89 -8.77 15.58
N TYR A 950 10.11 -7.86 14.64
CA TYR A 950 9.26 -7.74 13.46
C TYR A 950 10.08 -7.54 12.19
N THR A 951 9.62 -8.17 11.11
CA THR A 951 10.04 -7.84 9.74
C THR A 951 8.80 -7.56 8.92
N MET A 952 8.73 -6.37 8.33
CA MET A 952 7.72 -5.99 7.34
C MET A 952 8.38 -5.94 5.97
N LEU A 953 7.81 -6.63 4.98
CA LEU A 953 8.27 -6.64 3.59
C LEU A 953 7.08 -6.67 2.63
N GLY A 954 7.21 -5.98 1.50
CA GLY A 954 6.23 -5.97 0.43
C GLY A 954 6.46 -4.82 -0.54
N SER A 955 5.37 -4.22 -1.01
CA SER A 955 5.38 -3.07 -1.94
C SER A 955 5.20 -1.70 -1.28
N HIS A 956 5.05 -1.66 0.05
CA HIS A 956 4.76 -0.43 0.81
C HIS A 956 5.91 0.60 0.76
N ASN A 957 5.62 1.89 0.61
CA ASN A 957 6.65 2.94 0.58
C ASN A 957 6.67 3.81 1.86
N GLN A 958 7.66 4.69 1.96
CA GLN A 958 7.75 5.77 2.97
C GLN A 958 7.42 7.14 2.35
N ASN A 959 6.37 7.18 1.52
CA ASN A 959 5.96 8.35 0.77
C ASN A 959 4.52 8.78 1.10
N ASP A 960 4.12 9.97 0.66
CA ASP A 960 2.75 10.45 0.90
C ASP A 960 1.70 9.77 0.03
N ARG A 961 2.11 9.14 -1.08
CA ARG A 961 1.20 8.37 -1.93
C ARG A 961 0.63 7.15 -1.19
N SER A 962 1.42 6.52 -0.31
CA SER A 962 0.96 5.45 0.58
C SER A 962 -0.21 5.88 1.47
N PHE A 963 -0.35 7.17 1.79
CA PHE A 963 -1.50 7.69 2.53
C PHE A 963 -2.70 8.02 1.63
N VAL A 964 -2.48 8.45 0.38
CA VAL A 964 -3.54 9.10 -0.40
C VAL A 964 -4.01 8.32 -1.61
N SER A 965 -3.11 7.67 -2.35
CA SER A 965 -3.40 7.18 -3.71
C SER A 965 -3.04 5.72 -3.94
N ASP A 966 -1.98 5.22 -3.34
CA ASP A 966 -1.42 3.93 -3.73
C ASP A 966 -2.07 2.79 -2.97
N GLY A 967 -2.39 1.72 -3.71
CA GLY A 967 -2.68 0.41 -3.15
C GLY A 967 -1.37 -0.34 -2.94
N GLU A 968 -1.13 -0.88 -1.76
CA GLU A 968 0.15 -1.53 -1.40
C GLU A 968 -0.13 -2.80 -0.59
N ASP A 969 0.86 -3.67 -0.50
CA ASP A 969 0.82 -4.92 0.27
C ASP A 969 2.04 -5.02 1.20
N ALA A 970 1.84 -5.70 2.31
CA ALA A 970 2.89 -6.06 3.25
C ALA A 970 2.57 -7.39 3.91
N ILE A 971 3.59 -8.18 4.19
CA ILE A 971 3.54 -9.20 5.24
C ILE A 971 4.39 -8.74 6.42
N ILE A 972 3.84 -8.87 7.63
CA ILE A 972 4.55 -8.65 8.89
C ILE A 972 4.80 -10.01 9.51
N LEU A 973 6.08 -10.35 9.67
CA LEU A 973 6.56 -11.51 10.42
C LEU A 973 6.78 -11.06 11.87
N SER A 974 6.33 -11.84 12.86
CA SER A 974 6.61 -11.61 14.28
C SER A 974 7.40 -12.77 14.90
N HIS A 975 7.89 -12.58 16.13
CA HIS A 975 8.77 -13.49 16.86
C HIS A 975 10.17 -13.64 16.23
N TRP A 976 11.05 -14.37 16.93
CA TRP A 976 12.47 -14.49 16.56
C TRP A 976 12.74 -14.94 15.11
N PRO A 977 11.92 -15.77 14.42
CA PRO A 977 12.19 -16.11 13.03
C PRO A 977 12.05 -14.91 12.09
N ALA A 978 11.47 -13.78 12.52
CA ALA A 978 11.48 -12.54 11.76
C ALA A 978 12.91 -11.96 11.54
N VAL A 979 13.96 -12.52 12.16
CA VAL A 979 15.37 -12.12 11.95
C VAL A 979 15.93 -12.43 10.56
N ILE A 980 15.24 -13.25 9.76
CA ILE A 980 15.66 -13.73 8.43
C ILE A 980 16.38 -12.69 7.53
N PRO A 981 15.90 -11.44 7.34
CA PRO A 981 16.57 -10.48 6.44
C PRO A 981 17.81 -9.77 7.04
N TYR A 982 18.17 -10.07 8.29
CA TYR A 982 19.13 -9.26 9.05
C TYR A 982 20.51 -9.13 8.38
N LEU A 983 21.08 -10.21 7.86
CA LEU A 983 22.40 -10.20 7.21
C LEU A 983 22.43 -9.30 5.97
N ASP A 984 21.35 -9.31 5.19
CA ASP A 984 21.23 -8.39 4.04
C ASP A 984 21.08 -6.94 4.49
N LEU A 985 20.32 -6.68 5.55
CA LEU A 985 20.20 -5.32 6.10
C LEU A 985 21.54 -4.79 6.64
N ILE A 986 22.42 -5.65 7.17
CA ILE A 986 23.81 -5.26 7.49
C ILE A 986 24.56 -4.87 6.22
N SER A 987 24.40 -5.62 5.13
CA SER A 987 25.01 -5.29 3.84
C SER A 987 24.57 -3.92 3.34
N ILE A 988 23.27 -3.57 3.45
CA ILE A 988 22.76 -2.24 3.10
C ILE A 988 23.38 -1.14 3.96
N ILE A 989 23.51 -1.35 5.27
CA ILE A 989 24.20 -0.44 6.19
C ILE A 989 25.64 -0.22 5.76
N GLY A 990 26.35 -1.30 5.42
CA GLY A 990 27.74 -1.28 4.98
C GLY A 990 27.97 -0.55 3.66
N GLN A 991 26.95 -0.47 2.81
CA GLN A 991 26.97 0.21 1.51
C GLN A 991 26.40 1.63 1.55
N SER A 992 25.98 2.10 2.72
CA SER A 992 25.41 3.44 2.89
C SER A 992 26.46 4.44 3.37
N ARG A 993 26.36 5.67 2.88
CA ARG A 993 27.06 6.84 3.41
C ARG A 993 26.20 7.46 4.52
N TRP A 994 26.76 7.59 5.71
CA TRP A 994 26.06 8.13 6.87
C TRP A 994 26.29 9.63 6.96
N ILE A 995 25.20 10.40 6.96
CA ILE A 995 25.22 11.86 6.85
C ILE A 995 25.44 12.47 8.23
N ASP A 996 26.58 13.12 8.42
CA ASP A 996 26.88 13.84 9.65
C ASP A 996 26.57 15.34 9.51
N ASP A 997 26.84 15.98 8.37
CA ASP A 997 26.33 17.33 8.00
C ASP A 997 25.22 17.25 6.94
N PRO A 998 24.00 17.81 7.17
CA PRO A 998 22.94 17.88 6.17
C PRO A 998 23.36 18.40 4.79
N LYS A 999 24.41 19.22 4.69
CA LYS A 999 24.96 19.72 3.41
C LYS A 999 25.59 18.61 2.56
N GLU A 1000 26.05 17.51 3.15
CA GLU A 1000 26.62 16.38 2.42
C GLU A 1000 25.62 15.75 1.44
N LEU A 1001 24.31 15.93 1.68
CA LEU A 1001 23.25 15.46 0.78
C LEU A 1001 23.36 16.05 -0.63
N ASP A 1002 23.96 17.22 -0.79
CA ASP A 1002 24.15 17.88 -2.10
C ASP A 1002 25.07 17.11 -3.04
N ALA A 1003 25.93 16.23 -2.50
CA ALA A 1003 26.78 15.36 -3.31
C ALA A 1003 26.02 14.15 -3.90
N PHE A 1004 24.88 13.77 -3.31
CA PHE A 1004 24.19 12.53 -3.63
C PHE A 1004 22.79 12.71 -4.23
N LEU A 1005 22.17 13.87 -4.03
CA LEU A 1005 20.78 14.15 -4.39
C LEU A 1005 20.64 15.44 -5.21
N PRO A 1006 19.53 15.63 -5.95
CA PRO A 1006 19.36 16.77 -6.84
C PRO A 1006 19.49 18.13 -6.12
N GLN A 1007 20.10 19.11 -6.81
CA GLN A 1007 20.23 20.48 -6.30
C GLN A 1007 18.89 21.23 -6.21
N HIS A 1008 18.85 22.21 -5.31
CA HIS A 1008 17.69 23.07 -5.07
C HIS A 1008 17.64 24.23 -6.06
N SER A 1009 16.53 24.36 -6.78
CA SER A 1009 16.07 25.69 -7.21
C SER A 1009 14.66 25.94 -6.66
N ASP A 1010 14.38 27.18 -6.29
CA ASP A 1010 13.11 27.56 -5.64
C ASP A 1010 11.89 27.23 -6.50
N VAL A 1011 12.02 27.39 -7.81
CA VAL A 1011 10.95 27.07 -8.78
C VAL A 1011 10.64 25.58 -8.77
N VAL A 1012 11.69 24.77 -8.82
CA VAL A 1012 11.63 23.31 -8.86
C VAL A 1012 11.00 22.74 -7.57
N VAL A 1013 11.42 23.26 -6.43
CA VAL A 1013 10.86 22.89 -5.12
C VAL A 1013 9.38 23.24 -5.04
N ARG A 1014 9.00 24.47 -5.42
CA ARG A 1014 7.59 24.89 -5.42
C ARG A 1014 6.73 23.98 -6.28
N LEU A 1015 7.20 23.57 -7.45
CA LEU A 1015 6.50 22.64 -8.33
C LEU A 1015 6.33 21.25 -7.69
N ALA A 1016 7.38 20.73 -7.05
CA ALA A 1016 7.33 19.45 -6.34
C ALA A 1016 6.31 19.46 -5.17
N HIS A 1017 6.17 20.58 -4.46
CA HIS A 1017 5.16 20.73 -3.41
C HIS A 1017 3.74 20.92 -3.94
N TRP A 1018 3.58 21.61 -5.07
CA TRP A 1018 2.26 21.78 -5.66
C TRP A 1018 1.62 20.44 -6.04
N PHE A 1019 2.47 19.47 -6.39
CA PHE A 1019 2.12 18.10 -6.72
C PHE A 1019 2.61 17.10 -5.67
N LYS A 1020 2.64 17.50 -4.38
CA LYS A 1020 3.14 16.69 -3.26
C LYS A 1020 2.54 15.28 -3.23
N VAL A 1021 1.22 15.16 -3.43
CA VAL A 1021 0.50 13.88 -3.38
C VAL A 1021 0.69 13.04 -4.66
N ILE A 1022 1.20 13.67 -5.73
CA ILE A 1022 1.47 13.02 -7.02
C ILE A 1022 2.87 12.38 -7.01
N PHE A 1023 3.85 13.02 -6.36
CA PHE A 1023 5.24 12.57 -6.28
C PHE A 1023 5.57 11.81 -5.00
#